data_AF-A0A9X3S9U3-F1
#
_entry.id   AF-A0A9X3S9U3-F1
#
_cell.length_a   1.000
_cell.length_b   1.000
_cell.length_c   1.000
_cell.angle_alpha   90.00
_cell.angle_beta   90.00
_cell.angle_gamma   90.00
#
_symmetry.space_group_name_H-M   'P 1'
#
loop_
_entity.id
_entity.type
_entity.pdbx_description
1 polymer ?
#
loop_
_entity_poly.entity_id
_entity_poly.type
_entity_poly.pdbx_seq_one_letter_code
_entity_poly.pdbx_strand_id
1 'polypeptide(L)'
;MRKLARMALWAAPLVLMLLAAAPSARAQTIPPTGVGSAKVVPLQVTGPAANRFNLVIAGDGYTEADLPKFRAEVDKHLNVMWSIEPYKSYRNYINVYMIEIISAESGIDCDSSLTSPRRDTVLGMGFWGGCNAGSVQRLVTVNNSALQRYTALAPGVSQRLAIGNSSTYGGAGGANATATGGNSMSALISPHEIGHSLGNLQDEYDYYTRGVYGGCYTGGEPSSAHHTLMTVDQMKATQRKWWRWLGEPSLSGGIIDRYAGGLYFADCVYRPSAHSIMKSLGYYYDQVGLEIMTQRIAARVNLVDGSTPTAAPVGNKDTLWLDTVQPVDHDLNVAWTLDGTAVPSSANRRTLKLGDLLLTPGQTHTVTATISDPTSFVRDPAIQSSTALRRVLTWTVKDETNPAGTAEPATITGGTQNARAIGRGDVANVVVSKPADGGVPTVAWTLDGAPVTAPADGRTLKLADLNLGGGTHTLVAKVGESTRTWTVDSKDAVPTVTTSTPKATLSQPGAEIPEYIFEGPFSFKVTATDDQPGYVVTEYRVDGDGWQNFYGWPTDANAPFQFSVTGTDIDALNYGRLPYGKHVIEYRAIDAAGNISAPKKFVANYIDPEKSEVGTVGGTVPATLALSLGAAPPVFGTFVPGKAADYTAKQLATVTSTAGDATLSVADSGANPGHLVNGTFALPEPLKVSATSPLGVGAEPKTIPSTLLTYPAPASNDEVTLSFAQRINANDALRTGTYAKTLTFTLSTTTP
;
A
#
# COMPACT_ATOMS: atom_id res chain seq x y z
N MET A 1 -55.61 42.99 15.44
CA MET A 1 -55.77 44.38 14.96
C MET A 1 -54.72 44.61 13.86
N ARG A 2 -55.13 44.55 12.58
CA ARG A 2 -54.94 45.57 11.51
C ARG A 2 -53.50 46.12 11.35
N LYS A 3 -52.85 46.16 10.17
CA LYS A 3 -53.23 45.88 8.76
C LYS A 3 -52.01 46.18 7.83
N LEU A 4 -51.99 45.54 6.64
CA LEU A 4 -51.56 46.03 5.29
C LEU A 4 -50.05 46.16 4.95
N ALA A 5 -49.55 45.90 3.73
CA ALA A 5 -50.14 45.54 2.43
C ALA A 5 -49.10 44.89 1.47
N ARG A 6 -49.62 44.06 0.54
CA ARG A 6 -48.98 43.66 -0.73
C ARG A 6 -48.99 44.83 -1.73
N MET A 7 -47.99 44.91 -2.62
CA MET A 7 -48.20 45.49 -3.96
C MET A 7 -47.16 44.98 -4.97
N ALA A 8 -47.68 44.36 -6.03
CA ALA A 8 -46.99 44.12 -7.30
C ALA A 8 -47.19 45.33 -8.20
N LEU A 9 -46.21 45.70 -9.02
CA LEU A 9 -46.46 46.52 -10.21
C LEU A 9 -45.44 46.19 -11.32
N TRP A 10 -46.00 45.85 -12.48
CA TRP A 10 -45.35 45.83 -13.79
C TRP A 10 -45.09 47.26 -14.29
N ALA A 11 -43.98 47.45 -15.00
CA ALA A 11 -43.86 48.48 -16.04
C ALA A 11 -42.83 48.01 -17.08
N ALA A 12 -43.29 47.79 -18.30
CA ALA A 12 -42.47 47.56 -19.47
C ALA A 12 -42.06 48.89 -20.12
N PRO A 13 -40.90 48.95 -20.80
CA PRO A 13 -40.78 49.73 -22.01
C PRO A 13 -40.53 48.81 -23.21
N LEU A 14 -41.32 49.04 -24.27
CA LEU A 14 -41.06 48.57 -25.63
C LEU A 14 -39.67 49.04 -26.07
N VAL A 15 -38.77 48.11 -26.35
CA VAL A 15 -37.62 48.33 -27.24
C VAL A 15 -37.74 47.34 -28.39
N LEU A 16 -38.02 47.89 -29.56
CA LEU A 16 -38.06 47.21 -30.85
C LEU A 16 -36.62 46.83 -31.22
N MET A 17 -36.18 45.61 -30.89
CA MET A 17 -34.94 45.04 -31.41
C MET A 17 -35.24 44.16 -32.61
N LEU A 18 -34.60 44.48 -33.74
CA LEU A 18 -34.54 43.67 -34.95
C LEU A 18 -34.23 42.21 -34.58
N LEU A 19 -35.06 41.27 -35.04
CA LEU A 19 -34.66 39.87 -35.17
C LEU A 19 -33.51 39.77 -36.17
N ALA A 20 -32.27 39.93 -35.71
CA ALA A 20 -31.17 39.19 -36.28
C ALA A 20 -31.36 37.75 -35.79
N ALA A 21 -31.66 36.83 -36.71
CA ALA A 21 -31.69 35.41 -36.42
C ALA A 21 -30.36 35.02 -35.77
N ALA A 22 -30.37 34.79 -34.46
CA ALA A 22 -29.27 34.09 -33.81
C ALA A 22 -29.14 32.74 -34.53
N PRO A 23 -27.92 32.34 -34.94
CA PRO A 23 -27.75 31.03 -35.53
C PRO A 23 -28.23 30.02 -34.50
N SER A 24 -29.25 29.23 -34.87
CA SER A 24 -29.69 28.09 -34.09
C SER A 24 -28.44 27.30 -33.72
N ALA A 25 -28.23 27.04 -32.42
CA ALA A 25 -27.15 26.19 -31.95
C ALA A 25 -27.29 24.84 -32.65
N ARG A 26 -26.55 24.66 -33.76
CA ARG A 26 -26.42 23.37 -34.43
C ARG A 26 -25.94 22.42 -33.34
N ALA A 27 -26.67 21.33 -33.12
CA ALA A 27 -26.14 20.22 -32.34
C ALA A 27 -24.83 19.81 -33.03
N GLN A 28 -23.68 20.25 -32.48
CA GLN A 28 -22.37 19.83 -32.94
C GLN A 28 -22.35 18.30 -32.90
N THR A 29 -22.25 17.70 -34.09
CA THR A 29 -22.04 16.28 -34.28
C THR A 29 -20.59 15.97 -33.92
N ILE A 30 -20.35 14.89 -33.19
CA ILE A 30 -18.99 14.46 -32.85
C ILE A 30 -18.27 14.09 -34.16
N PRO A 31 -17.17 14.78 -34.52
CA PRO A 31 -16.45 14.49 -35.74
C PRO A 31 -15.78 13.11 -35.68
N PRO A 32 -15.61 12.42 -36.83
CA PRO A 32 -15.07 11.06 -36.84
C PRO A 32 -13.55 11.01 -36.59
N THR A 33 -12.81 12.09 -36.85
CA THR A 33 -11.34 12.18 -36.69
C THR A 33 -10.93 13.61 -36.34
N GLY A 34 -9.72 13.79 -35.81
CA GLY A 34 -9.14 15.10 -35.49
C GLY A 34 -9.74 15.76 -34.25
N VAL A 35 -9.58 17.08 -34.13
CA VAL A 35 -10.10 17.88 -33.01
C VAL A 35 -11.61 17.66 -32.83
N GLY A 36 -12.03 17.43 -31.58
CA GLY A 36 -13.40 17.12 -31.20
C GLY A 36 -13.80 15.67 -31.39
N SER A 37 -12.99 14.84 -32.06
CA SER A 37 -13.31 13.41 -32.19
C SER A 37 -13.11 12.69 -30.86
N ALA A 38 -13.84 11.59 -30.68
CA ALA A 38 -13.79 10.84 -29.43
C ALA A 38 -13.72 9.34 -29.64
N LYS A 39 -12.97 8.66 -28.77
CA LYS A 39 -12.85 7.20 -28.71
C LYS A 39 -13.28 6.70 -27.34
N VAL A 40 -14.22 5.74 -27.33
CA VAL A 40 -14.59 5.01 -26.11
C VAL A 40 -13.61 3.86 -25.88
N VAL A 41 -12.99 3.84 -24.72
CA VAL A 41 -12.05 2.81 -24.28
C VAL A 41 -12.63 2.14 -23.02
N PRO A 42 -13.11 0.90 -23.11
CA PRO A 42 -13.52 0.15 -21.92
C PRO A 42 -12.27 -0.20 -21.10
N LEU A 43 -12.19 0.30 -19.87
CA LEU A 43 -11.08 0.03 -18.95
C LEU A 43 -11.40 -1.14 -18.01
N GLN A 44 -12.68 -1.29 -17.64
CA GLN A 44 -13.19 -2.38 -16.81
C GLN A 44 -14.67 -2.61 -17.15
N VAL A 45 -15.07 -3.85 -17.44
CA VAL A 45 -16.46 -4.21 -17.78
C VAL A 45 -16.83 -5.52 -17.08
N THR A 46 -17.32 -5.41 -15.86
CA THR A 46 -17.57 -6.54 -14.96
C THR A 46 -18.98 -7.13 -15.10
N GLY A 47 -19.79 -6.56 -16.00
CA GLY A 47 -21.11 -7.07 -16.35
C GLY A 47 -21.91 -6.10 -17.23
N PRO A 48 -23.17 -6.43 -17.53
CA PRO A 48 -24.04 -5.60 -18.35
C PRO A 48 -24.18 -4.19 -17.79
N ALA A 49 -24.09 -3.17 -18.64
CA ALA A 49 -24.21 -1.77 -18.23
C ALA A 49 -25.54 -1.46 -17.52
N ALA A 50 -26.61 -2.20 -17.84
CA ALA A 50 -27.91 -2.06 -17.17
C ALA A 50 -27.90 -2.47 -15.68
N ASN A 51 -26.93 -3.29 -15.23
CA ASN A 51 -26.83 -3.79 -13.86
C ASN A 51 -25.46 -3.50 -13.20
N ARG A 52 -24.78 -2.44 -13.64
CA ARG A 52 -23.50 -2.00 -13.08
C ARG A 52 -23.52 -0.50 -12.84
N PHE A 53 -22.74 -0.05 -11.86
CA PHE A 53 -22.42 1.36 -11.74
C PHE A 53 -21.45 1.74 -12.86
N ASN A 54 -21.90 2.48 -13.87
CA ASN A 54 -21.07 2.87 -15.00
C ASN A 54 -20.41 4.24 -14.72
N LEU A 55 -19.13 4.20 -14.36
CA LEU A 55 -18.27 5.38 -14.25
C LEU A 55 -17.71 5.73 -15.63
N VAL A 56 -18.06 6.91 -16.14
CA VAL A 56 -17.56 7.38 -17.44
C VAL A 56 -16.63 8.57 -17.22
N ILE A 57 -15.38 8.40 -17.63
CA ILE A 57 -14.30 9.38 -17.47
C ILE A 57 -14.05 10.04 -18.82
N ALA A 58 -14.07 11.37 -18.89
CA ALA A 58 -13.79 12.11 -20.12
C ALA A 58 -12.63 13.10 -19.89
N GLY A 59 -11.70 13.14 -20.83
CA GLY A 59 -10.57 14.09 -20.79
C GLY A 59 -10.90 15.38 -21.53
N ASP A 60 -10.36 16.51 -21.05
CA ASP A 60 -10.40 17.79 -21.76
C ASP A 60 -9.05 18.52 -21.69
N GLY A 61 -8.72 19.28 -22.72
CA GLY A 61 -7.43 19.95 -22.83
C GLY A 61 -6.26 19.01 -23.14
N TYR A 62 -6.54 17.79 -23.60
CA TYR A 62 -5.54 16.85 -24.11
C TYR A 62 -5.57 16.87 -25.64
N THR A 63 -4.48 17.30 -26.27
CA THR A 63 -4.31 17.14 -27.72
C THR A 63 -4.10 15.66 -28.07
N GLU A 64 -4.05 15.34 -29.36
CA GLU A 64 -3.72 13.97 -29.81
C GLU A 64 -2.38 13.48 -29.24
N ALA A 65 -1.40 14.37 -29.14
CA ALA A 65 -0.09 14.07 -28.55
C ALA A 65 -0.13 13.87 -27.02
N ASP A 66 -1.13 14.44 -26.34
CA ASP A 66 -1.30 14.32 -24.88
C ASP A 66 -2.11 13.10 -24.46
N LEU A 67 -2.73 12.37 -25.39
CA LEU A 67 -3.55 11.18 -25.05
C LEU A 67 -2.78 10.11 -24.25
N PRO A 68 -1.47 9.83 -24.50
CA PRO A 68 -0.70 8.95 -23.62
C PRO A 68 -0.62 9.46 -22.17
N LYS A 69 -0.49 10.78 -21.97
CA LYS A 69 -0.52 11.40 -20.64
C LYS A 69 -1.89 11.24 -20.00
N PHE A 70 -2.98 11.50 -20.72
CA PHE A 70 -4.34 11.29 -20.23
C PHE A 70 -4.57 9.84 -19.75
N ARG A 71 -4.13 8.85 -20.52
CA ARG A 71 -4.22 7.43 -20.15
C ARG A 71 -3.47 7.12 -18.85
N ALA A 72 -2.26 7.66 -18.70
CA ALA A 72 -1.45 7.46 -17.49
C ALA A 72 -2.08 8.13 -16.26
N GLU A 73 -2.65 9.32 -16.41
CA GLU A 73 -3.37 10.01 -15.35
C GLU A 73 -4.66 9.26 -14.96
N VAL A 74 -5.42 8.74 -15.92
CA VAL A 74 -6.59 7.89 -15.64
C VAL A 74 -6.20 6.59 -14.94
N ASP A 75 -5.12 5.92 -15.36
CA ASP A 75 -4.64 4.70 -14.68
C ASP A 75 -4.23 5.02 -13.23
N LYS A 76 -3.51 6.12 -12.98
CA LYS A 76 -3.22 6.59 -11.63
C LYS A 76 -4.50 6.84 -10.83
N HIS A 77 -5.43 7.65 -11.34
CA HIS A 77 -6.69 7.97 -10.65
C HIS A 77 -7.49 6.71 -10.28
N LEU A 78 -7.55 5.74 -11.18
CA LEU A 78 -8.24 4.48 -10.92
C LEU A 78 -7.53 3.63 -9.87
N ASN A 79 -6.20 3.46 -9.93
CA ASN A 79 -5.47 2.68 -8.92
C ASN A 79 -5.58 3.31 -7.52
N VAL A 80 -5.59 4.65 -7.41
CA VAL A 80 -5.87 5.33 -6.13
C VAL A 80 -7.29 5.08 -5.67
N MET A 81 -8.28 5.15 -6.57
CA MET A 81 -9.66 4.86 -6.22
C MET A 81 -9.82 3.41 -5.74
N TRP A 82 -9.19 2.45 -6.41
CA TRP A 82 -9.21 1.03 -6.04
C TRP A 82 -8.43 0.69 -4.78
N SER A 83 -7.64 1.62 -4.23
CA SER A 83 -7.01 1.45 -2.92
C SER A 83 -7.89 1.90 -1.76
N ILE A 84 -9.02 2.57 -2.03
CA ILE A 84 -9.91 3.18 -1.04
C ILE A 84 -11.21 2.39 -0.93
N GLU A 85 -11.65 2.09 0.30
CA GLU A 85 -12.96 1.49 0.51
C GLU A 85 -14.09 2.53 0.35
N PRO A 86 -15.25 2.16 -0.23
CA PRO A 86 -15.65 0.80 -0.63
C PRO A 86 -15.34 0.46 -2.10
N TYR A 87 -14.66 1.34 -2.84
CA TYR A 87 -14.35 1.11 -4.25
C TYR A 87 -13.48 -0.13 -4.45
N LYS A 88 -12.62 -0.45 -3.49
CA LYS A 88 -11.81 -1.67 -3.47
C LYS A 88 -12.70 -2.93 -3.41
N SER A 89 -13.44 -3.17 -2.32
CA SER A 89 -14.28 -4.37 -2.19
C SER A 89 -15.38 -4.46 -3.26
N TYR A 90 -15.93 -3.32 -3.68
CA TYR A 90 -17.01 -3.27 -4.68
C TYR A 90 -16.53 -2.96 -6.11
N ARG A 91 -15.24 -3.12 -6.41
CA ARG A 91 -14.69 -2.85 -7.74
C ARG A 91 -15.45 -3.58 -8.85
N ASN A 92 -15.86 -4.83 -8.60
CA ASN A 92 -16.62 -5.65 -9.54
C ASN A 92 -18.06 -5.15 -9.80
N TYR A 93 -18.57 -4.19 -9.04
CA TYR A 93 -19.89 -3.58 -9.28
C TYR A 93 -19.80 -2.41 -10.26
N ILE A 94 -18.58 -2.03 -10.64
CA ILE A 94 -18.29 -0.82 -11.39
C ILE A 94 -17.77 -1.18 -12.78
N ASN A 95 -18.44 -0.66 -13.81
CA ASN A 95 -17.89 -0.57 -15.15
C ASN A 95 -17.18 0.78 -15.31
N VAL A 96 -16.03 0.79 -15.97
CA VAL A 96 -15.27 2.01 -16.27
C VAL A 96 -15.08 2.15 -17.77
N TYR A 97 -15.53 3.29 -18.29
CA TYR A 97 -15.32 3.69 -19.68
C TYR A 97 -14.57 5.02 -19.71
N MET A 98 -13.46 5.07 -20.43
CA MET A 98 -12.73 6.31 -20.71
C MET A 98 -13.11 6.82 -22.09
N ILE A 99 -13.35 8.13 -22.20
CA ILE A 99 -13.63 8.84 -23.43
C ILE A 99 -12.42 9.72 -23.73
N GLU A 100 -11.61 9.27 -24.68
CA GLU A 100 -10.48 10.05 -25.21
C GLU A 100 -11.04 11.09 -26.16
N ILE A 101 -10.91 12.38 -25.83
CA ILE A 101 -11.39 13.49 -26.65
C ILE A 101 -10.19 14.32 -27.09
N ILE A 102 -10.01 14.51 -28.39
CA ILE A 102 -8.91 15.31 -28.92
C ILE A 102 -9.27 16.80 -28.82
N SER A 103 -8.59 17.54 -27.95
CA SER A 103 -8.72 19.01 -27.84
C SER A 103 -7.81 19.73 -28.83
N ALA A 104 -8.17 20.97 -29.21
CA ALA A 104 -7.36 21.79 -30.12
C ALA A 104 -6.08 22.28 -29.44
N GLU A 105 -6.19 22.64 -28.16
CA GLU A 105 -5.08 23.09 -27.34
C GLU A 105 -4.82 22.17 -26.15
N SER A 106 -3.54 22.13 -25.73
CA SER A 106 -3.14 21.51 -24.47
C SER A 106 -3.38 22.47 -23.30
N GLY A 107 -3.96 21.96 -22.22
CA GLY A 107 -4.28 22.74 -21.02
C GLY A 107 -5.77 23.08 -20.91
N ILE A 108 -6.16 23.65 -19.78
CA ILE A 108 -7.52 24.14 -19.52
C ILE A 108 -7.51 25.66 -19.28
N ASP A 109 -8.68 26.29 -19.27
CA ASP A 109 -8.81 27.73 -19.04
C ASP A 109 -8.25 28.18 -17.68
N CYS A 110 -7.58 29.34 -17.69
CA CYS A 110 -7.10 30.03 -16.49
C CYS A 110 -6.13 29.19 -15.63
N ASP A 111 -5.23 28.45 -16.29
CA ASP A 111 -4.20 27.61 -15.69
C ASP A 111 -2.79 28.04 -16.17
N SER A 112 -1.77 28.16 -15.31
CA SER A 112 -1.72 27.84 -13.86
C SER A 112 -2.12 28.96 -12.91
N SER A 113 -2.53 30.12 -13.42
CA SER A 113 -3.08 31.24 -12.65
C SER A 113 -4.41 31.68 -13.23
N LEU A 114 -5.32 32.22 -12.40
CA LEU A 114 -6.57 32.83 -12.84
C LEU A 114 -6.41 33.97 -13.86
N THR A 115 -5.19 34.50 -14.07
CA THR A 115 -4.90 35.50 -15.12
C THR A 115 -4.40 34.88 -16.43
N SER A 116 -4.24 33.56 -16.49
CA SER A 116 -3.72 32.85 -17.66
C SER A 116 -4.74 32.85 -18.80
N PRO A 117 -4.29 32.75 -20.06
CA PRO A 117 -5.18 32.70 -21.21
C PRO A 117 -6.18 31.54 -21.15
N ARG A 118 -7.30 31.72 -21.85
CA ARG A 118 -8.23 30.63 -22.16
C ARG A 118 -7.67 29.73 -23.26
N ARG A 119 -8.15 28.50 -23.31
CA ARG A 119 -7.81 27.40 -24.20
C ARG A 119 -9.04 26.95 -24.96
N ASP A 120 -8.90 26.70 -26.26
CA ASP A 120 -9.93 26.08 -27.08
C ASP A 120 -9.97 24.57 -26.82
N THR A 121 -10.83 24.16 -25.90
CA THR A 121 -11.03 22.77 -25.50
C THR A 121 -12.48 22.33 -25.72
N VAL A 122 -12.67 21.02 -25.86
CA VAL A 122 -13.94 20.45 -26.34
C VAL A 122 -15.02 20.47 -25.26
N LEU A 123 -14.64 20.24 -24.01
CA LEU A 123 -15.54 20.31 -22.85
C LEU A 123 -15.51 21.67 -22.16
N GLY A 124 -14.66 22.61 -22.61
CA GLY A 124 -14.53 23.95 -22.04
C GLY A 124 -14.20 23.92 -20.55
N MET A 125 -13.30 23.01 -20.14
CA MET A 125 -12.86 22.92 -18.75
C MET A 125 -11.98 24.12 -18.37
N GLY A 126 -12.05 24.51 -17.10
CA GLY A 126 -11.37 25.70 -16.61
C GLY A 126 -11.58 25.99 -15.15
N PHE A 127 -10.68 26.75 -14.55
CA PHE A 127 -10.87 27.22 -13.18
C PHE A 127 -12.05 28.21 -13.08
N TRP A 128 -12.87 28.03 -12.04
CA TRP A 128 -14.03 28.89 -11.75
C TRP A 128 -13.62 30.36 -11.60
N GLY A 129 -14.55 31.26 -11.91
CA GLY A 129 -14.34 32.71 -11.80
C GLY A 129 -14.05 33.40 -13.14
N GLY A 130 -14.05 32.67 -14.26
CA GLY A 130 -13.98 33.25 -15.59
C GLY A 130 -12.66 33.97 -15.89
N CYS A 131 -11.56 33.48 -15.32
CA CYS A 131 -10.23 34.11 -15.31
C CYS A 131 -10.21 35.45 -14.55
N ASN A 132 -10.98 35.58 -13.48
CA ASN A 132 -10.94 36.71 -12.55
C ASN A 132 -9.96 36.41 -11.41
N ALA A 133 -8.91 37.22 -11.25
CA ALA A 133 -7.93 37.10 -10.17
C ALA A 133 -8.51 37.20 -8.74
N GLY A 134 -9.71 37.77 -8.58
CA GLY A 134 -10.42 37.81 -7.29
C GLY A 134 -11.22 36.55 -6.95
N SER A 135 -11.18 35.50 -7.79
CA SER A 135 -11.83 34.22 -7.52
C SER A 135 -10.91 33.24 -6.77
N VAL A 136 -11.47 32.11 -6.33
CA VAL A 136 -10.72 31.04 -5.66
C VAL A 136 -10.33 29.98 -6.70
N GLN A 137 -9.03 29.87 -6.99
CA GLN A 137 -8.48 28.91 -7.94
C GLN A 137 -8.42 27.49 -7.35
N ARG A 138 -9.58 26.87 -7.19
CA ARG A 138 -9.74 25.52 -6.65
C ARG A 138 -10.83 24.72 -7.35
N LEU A 139 -11.91 25.39 -7.76
CA LEU A 139 -13.02 24.75 -8.43
C LEU A 139 -12.72 24.64 -9.93
N VAL A 140 -12.82 23.43 -10.47
CA VAL A 140 -12.74 23.19 -11.92
C VAL A 140 -14.14 23.04 -12.47
N THR A 141 -14.41 23.73 -13.57
CA THR A 141 -15.70 23.71 -14.25
C THR A 141 -15.64 22.89 -15.52
N VAL A 142 -16.81 22.51 -16.02
CA VAL A 142 -16.97 21.80 -17.30
C VAL A 142 -18.29 22.22 -17.95
N ASN A 143 -18.33 22.24 -19.28
CA ASN A 143 -19.59 22.38 -20.01
C ASN A 143 -20.41 21.09 -19.89
N ASN A 144 -21.43 21.11 -19.03
CA ASN A 144 -22.27 19.95 -18.76
C ASN A 144 -22.97 19.37 -20.00
N SER A 145 -23.39 20.20 -20.95
CA SER A 145 -24.03 19.74 -22.18
C SER A 145 -23.04 19.07 -23.13
N ALA A 146 -21.81 19.57 -23.22
CA ALA A 146 -20.73 18.90 -23.96
C ALA A 146 -20.39 17.57 -23.29
N LEU A 147 -20.14 17.57 -21.98
CA LEU A 147 -19.83 16.36 -21.21
C LEU A 147 -20.92 15.28 -21.37
N GLN A 148 -22.20 15.65 -21.27
CA GLN A 148 -23.31 14.72 -21.47
C GLN A 148 -23.32 14.11 -22.88
N ARG A 149 -23.06 14.92 -23.91
CA ARG A 149 -23.01 14.48 -25.31
C ARG A 149 -21.91 13.45 -25.55
N TYR A 150 -20.69 13.73 -25.08
CA TYR A 150 -19.55 12.85 -25.28
C TYR A 150 -19.65 11.57 -24.44
N THR A 151 -20.09 11.67 -23.18
CA THR A 151 -20.26 10.49 -22.32
C THR A 151 -21.42 9.58 -22.74
N ALA A 152 -22.39 10.09 -23.51
CA ALA A 152 -23.47 9.28 -24.09
C ALA A 152 -22.98 8.25 -25.13
N LEU A 153 -21.70 8.31 -25.56
CA LEU A 153 -21.10 7.27 -26.39
C LEU A 153 -20.86 5.95 -25.65
N ALA A 154 -20.82 5.97 -24.31
CA ALA A 154 -20.70 4.77 -23.49
C ALA A 154 -22.06 4.04 -23.36
N PRO A 155 -22.07 2.71 -23.13
CA PRO A 155 -23.30 1.90 -23.08
C PRO A 155 -24.21 2.17 -21.85
N GLY A 156 -23.84 3.12 -21.00
CA GLY A 156 -24.60 3.56 -19.83
C GLY A 156 -23.80 4.57 -19.02
N VAL A 157 -24.47 5.48 -18.29
CA VAL A 157 -23.80 6.49 -17.45
C VAL A 157 -24.48 6.59 -16.10
N SER A 158 -23.79 6.15 -15.05
CA SER A 158 -24.23 6.30 -13.65
C SER A 158 -23.55 7.50 -12.99
N GLN A 159 -22.28 7.74 -13.29
CA GLN A 159 -21.47 8.85 -12.79
C GLN A 159 -20.53 9.34 -13.89
N ARG A 160 -20.34 10.65 -13.98
CA ARG A 160 -19.38 11.29 -14.88
C ARG A 160 -18.23 11.87 -14.08
N LEU A 161 -17.02 11.69 -14.60
CA LEU A 161 -15.81 12.36 -14.12
C LEU A 161 -15.13 13.04 -15.30
N ALA A 162 -15.01 14.35 -15.28
CA ALA A 162 -14.22 15.09 -16.27
C ALA A 162 -12.83 15.37 -15.70
N ILE A 163 -11.78 15.02 -16.45
CA ILE A 163 -10.39 15.27 -16.06
C ILE A 163 -9.79 16.32 -17.00
N GLY A 164 -9.32 17.42 -16.43
CA GLY A 164 -8.68 18.50 -17.19
C GLY A 164 -7.15 18.36 -17.17
N ASN A 165 -6.51 18.55 -18.33
CA ASN A 165 -5.06 18.57 -18.45
C ASN A 165 -4.44 19.76 -17.71
N SER A 166 -4.14 19.60 -16.42
CA SER A 166 -3.53 20.63 -15.57
C SER A 166 -2.78 19.98 -14.40
N SER A 167 -1.66 20.59 -13.98
CA SER A 167 -0.93 20.23 -12.76
C SER A 167 -1.33 21.07 -11.54
N THR A 168 -2.19 22.06 -11.72
CA THR A 168 -2.71 22.91 -10.63
C THR A 168 -3.77 22.13 -9.86
N TYR A 169 -3.81 22.32 -8.55
CA TYR A 169 -4.81 21.67 -7.71
C TYR A 169 -6.22 22.18 -8.04
N GLY A 170 -7.15 21.28 -8.36
CA GLY A 170 -8.55 21.64 -8.43
C GLY A 170 -9.51 20.52 -8.79
N GLY A 171 -10.76 20.70 -8.37
CA GLY A 171 -11.86 19.77 -8.58
C GLY A 171 -13.18 20.37 -8.11
N ALA A 172 -14.27 19.72 -8.48
CA ALA A 172 -15.60 20.07 -8.00
C ALA A 172 -16.55 18.87 -8.13
N GLY A 173 -17.43 18.72 -7.13
CA GLY A 173 -18.43 17.67 -7.03
C GLY A 173 -19.84 18.25 -7.07
N GLY A 174 -20.78 17.49 -7.63
CA GLY A 174 -22.16 17.90 -7.85
C GLY A 174 -22.90 16.81 -8.63
N ALA A 175 -23.73 17.13 -9.61
CA ALA A 175 -24.29 16.09 -10.47
C ALA A 175 -23.20 15.35 -11.30
N ASN A 176 -22.09 16.01 -11.56
CA ASN A 176 -20.88 15.48 -12.21
C ASN A 176 -19.67 15.82 -11.34
N ALA A 177 -18.64 14.98 -11.39
CA ALA A 177 -17.36 15.23 -10.73
C ALA A 177 -16.36 15.80 -11.75
N THR A 178 -15.46 16.67 -11.28
CA THR A 178 -14.33 17.17 -12.06
C THR A 178 -13.04 17.10 -11.25
N ALA A 179 -11.91 16.89 -11.92
CA ALA A 179 -10.59 16.96 -11.30
C ALA A 179 -9.57 17.47 -12.34
N THR A 180 -8.48 18.08 -11.88
CA THR A 180 -7.27 18.18 -12.71
C THR A 180 -6.57 16.82 -12.77
N GLY A 181 -5.82 16.53 -13.84
CA GLY A 181 -5.17 15.21 -14.02
C GLY A 181 -3.76 15.10 -13.42
N GLY A 182 -2.99 16.19 -13.44
CA GLY A 182 -1.54 16.16 -13.20
C GLY A 182 -1.08 16.64 -11.82
N ASN A 183 -1.97 17.12 -10.94
CA ASN A 183 -1.58 17.57 -9.60
C ASN A 183 -1.23 16.36 -8.70
N SER A 184 -0.35 16.56 -7.72
CA SER A 184 0.05 15.50 -6.76
C SER A 184 -1.14 14.91 -6.00
N MET A 185 -2.19 15.70 -5.75
CA MET A 185 -3.40 15.29 -5.05
C MET A 185 -4.57 14.93 -6.00
N SER A 186 -4.43 15.12 -7.32
CA SER A 186 -5.51 14.93 -8.32
C SER A 186 -6.26 13.60 -8.22
N ALA A 187 -5.50 12.53 -8.01
CA ALA A 187 -6.08 11.19 -7.92
C ALA A 187 -6.97 11.00 -6.68
N LEU A 188 -6.77 11.80 -5.62
CA LEU A 188 -7.57 11.80 -4.39
C LEU A 188 -8.75 12.76 -4.48
N ILE A 189 -8.67 13.77 -5.36
CA ILE A 189 -9.81 14.65 -5.68
C ILE A 189 -10.94 13.79 -6.28
N SER A 190 -10.64 12.88 -7.20
CA SER A 190 -11.66 12.06 -7.86
C SER A 190 -12.61 11.32 -6.89
N PRO A 191 -12.12 10.52 -5.91
CA PRO A 191 -13.01 9.90 -4.93
C PRO A 191 -13.71 10.93 -4.02
N HIS A 192 -13.07 12.04 -3.61
CA HIS A 192 -13.71 13.12 -2.85
C HIS A 192 -14.92 13.72 -3.58
N GLU A 193 -14.74 14.11 -4.85
CA GLU A 193 -15.82 14.73 -5.65
C GLU A 193 -16.94 13.74 -6.01
N ILE A 194 -16.61 12.45 -6.15
CA ILE A 194 -17.63 11.40 -6.29
C ILE A 194 -18.36 11.18 -4.96
N GLY A 195 -17.71 11.40 -3.81
CA GLY A 195 -18.36 11.45 -2.50
C GLY A 195 -19.52 12.44 -2.45
N HIS A 196 -19.34 13.63 -3.01
CA HIS A 196 -20.44 14.58 -3.22
C HIS A 196 -21.45 14.05 -4.25
N SER A 197 -20.97 13.63 -5.42
CA SER A 197 -21.84 13.36 -6.58
C SER A 197 -22.74 12.13 -6.42
N LEU A 198 -22.22 11.09 -5.80
CA LEU A 198 -22.89 9.82 -5.56
C LEU A 198 -23.40 9.71 -4.12
N GLY A 199 -22.56 10.09 -3.16
CA GLY A 199 -22.83 9.97 -1.72
C GLY A 199 -23.79 11.03 -1.19
N ASN A 200 -23.88 12.19 -1.85
CA ASN A 200 -24.43 13.41 -1.28
C ASN A 200 -23.75 13.79 0.05
N LEU A 201 -22.49 13.39 0.20
CA LEU A 201 -21.63 13.84 1.29
C LEU A 201 -21.38 15.33 1.13
N GLN A 202 -21.16 16.03 2.23
CA GLN A 202 -20.82 17.45 2.31
C GLN A 202 -19.39 17.60 2.83
N ASP A 203 -18.81 18.77 2.63
CA ASP A 203 -17.45 19.04 3.10
C ASP A 203 -17.37 19.11 4.62
N GLU A 204 -16.35 18.43 5.16
CA GLU A 204 -16.06 18.34 6.59
C GLU A 204 -14.93 19.30 7.01
N TYR A 205 -14.37 20.06 6.07
CA TYR A 205 -13.45 21.15 6.38
C TYR A 205 -14.19 22.41 6.86
N ASP A 206 -13.45 23.25 7.58
CA ASP A 206 -13.94 24.34 8.44
C ASP A 206 -13.66 25.75 7.87
N TYR A 207 -13.41 25.82 6.57
CA TYR A 207 -13.11 27.06 5.84
C TYR A 207 -13.79 27.07 4.47
N TYR A 208 -14.29 28.22 4.03
CA TYR A 208 -14.78 28.39 2.65
C TYR A 208 -13.64 28.85 1.74
N THR A 209 -12.92 29.88 2.19
CA THR A 209 -11.68 30.36 1.58
C THR A 209 -10.51 29.80 2.37
N ARG A 210 -9.50 29.24 1.70
CA ARG A 210 -8.30 28.70 2.37
C ARG A 210 -7.67 29.76 3.27
N GLY A 211 -7.18 29.34 4.44
CA GLY A 211 -6.60 30.22 5.46
C GLY A 211 -7.62 31.03 6.28
N VAL A 212 -8.91 30.98 5.94
CA VAL A 212 -9.95 31.73 6.65
C VAL A 212 -10.95 30.76 7.26
N TYR A 213 -10.76 30.46 8.54
CA TYR A 213 -11.70 29.65 9.32
C TYR A 213 -13.07 30.32 9.37
N GLY A 214 -14.12 29.55 9.10
CA GLY A 214 -15.49 30.01 9.32
C GLY A 214 -15.80 30.14 10.80
N GLY A 215 -16.72 31.05 11.15
CA GLY A 215 -17.17 31.21 12.52
C GLY A 215 -18.06 30.06 13.02
N CYS A 216 -18.91 30.36 14.00
CA CYS A 216 -19.93 29.45 14.50
C CYS A 216 -21.05 29.26 13.46
N TYR A 217 -21.39 28.00 13.17
CA TYR A 217 -22.57 27.67 12.36
C TYR A 217 -23.87 28.10 13.07
N THR A 218 -24.71 28.88 12.39
CA THR A 218 -25.97 29.44 12.94
C THR A 218 -27.25 28.81 12.37
N GLY A 219 -27.11 27.79 11.52
CA GLY A 219 -28.25 27.10 10.91
C GLY A 219 -28.90 26.07 11.83
N GLY A 220 -29.97 25.43 11.35
CA GLY A 220 -30.58 24.27 12.02
C GLY A 220 -29.77 22.99 11.82
N GLU A 221 -30.21 21.91 12.47
CA GLU A 221 -29.60 20.58 12.35
C GLU A 221 -29.37 20.20 10.87
N PRO A 222 -28.10 19.98 10.45
CA PRO A 222 -27.79 19.68 9.06
C PRO A 222 -28.55 18.44 8.54
N SER A 223 -28.93 18.45 7.26
CA SER A 223 -29.57 17.28 6.64
C SER A 223 -28.58 16.16 6.31
N SER A 224 -27.28 16.47 6.19
CA SER A 224 -26.24 15.48 5.91
C SER A 224 -26.08 14.50 7.07
N ALA A 225 -25.77 13.24 6.77
CA ALA A 225 -25.64 12.19 7.79
C ALA A 225 -24.39 12.33 8.67
N HIS A 226 -23.33 12.96 8.16
CA HIS A 226 -22.02 13.19 8.81
C HIS A 226 -21.78 14.63 9.33
N HIS A 227 -22.85 15.42 9.53
CA HIS A 227 -22.75 16.66 10.31
C HIS A 227 -23.88 16.75 11.32
N THR A 228 -23.62 17.28 12.52
CA THR A 228 -24.62 17.38 13.58
C THR A 228 -24.39 18.58 14.49
N LEU A 229 -25.48 19.08 15.10
CA LEU A 229 -25.42 19.98 16.27
C LEU A 229 -25.66 19.21 17.57
N MET A 230 -26.04 17.93 17.48
CA MET A 230 -26.41 17.10 18.62
C MET A 230 -25.22 16.74 19.49
N THR A 231 -25.46 16.59 20.79
CA THR A 231 -24.50 15.94 21.67
C THR A 231 -24.39 14.44 21.39
N VAL A 232 -23.33 13.80 21.90
CA VAL A 232 -23.18 12.34 21.81
C VAL A 232 -24.37 11.64 22.47
N ASP A 233 -24.81 12.12 23.63
CA ASP A 233 -25.98 11.58 24.33
C ASP A 233 -27.28 11.78 23.56
N GLN A 234 -27.47 12.93 22.91
CA GLN A 234 -28.62 13.18 22.05
C GLN A 234 -28.65 12.26 20.83
N MET A 235 -27.50 12.03 20.17
CA MET A 235 -27.39 11.08 19.06
C MET A 235 -27.76 9.66 19.50
N LYS A 236 -27.25 9.21 20.65
CA LYS A 236 -27.58 7.89 21.23
C LYS A 236 -29.05 7.79 21.62
N ALA A 237 -29.59 8.78 22.33
CA ALA A 237 -30.97 8.78 22.81
C ALA A 237 -32.00 8.83 21.68
N THR A 238 -31.68 9.52 20.57
CA THR A 238 -32.58 9.64 19.41
C THR A 238 -32.28 8.65 18.30
N GLN A 239 -31.20 7.88 18.41
CA GLN A 239 -30.70 6.96 17.38
C GLN A 239 -30.56 7.62 16.00
N ARG A 240 -29.99 8.83 15.97
CA ARG A 240 -29.77 9.63 14.74
C ARG A 240 -28.29 9.79 14.41
N LYS A 241 -28.01 10.17 13.16
CA LYS A 241 -26.65 10.42 12.64
C LYS A 241 -25.80 9.15 12.77
N TRP A 242 -24.56 9.27 13.21
CA TRP A 242 -23.61 8.16 13.30
C TRP A 242 -23.58 7.46 14.67
N TRP A 243 -24.69 7.47 15.41
CA TRP A 243 -24.73 6.88 16.76
C TRP A 243 -24.26 5.42 16.82
N ARG A 244 -24.46 4.64 15.73
CA ARG A 244 -24.03 3.23 15.60
C ARG A 244 -22.51 3.05 15.46
N TRP A 245 -21.81 4.12 15.11
CA TRP A 245 -20.38 4.13 14.86
C TRP A 245 -19.58 4.76 15.99
N LEU A 246 -20.21 5.44 16.94
CA LEU A 246 -19.52 6.06 18.08
C LEU A 246 -18.61 5.07 18.83
N GLY A 247 -17.32 5.41 18.94
CA GLY A 247 -16.27 4.61 19.55
C GLY A 247 -15.55 3.64 18.61
N GLU A 248 -16.00 3.51 17.35
CA GLU A 248 -15.32 2.66 16.36
C GLU A 248 -13.99 3.29 15.92
N PRO A 249 -12.90 2.51 15.74
CA PRO A 249 -11.68 3.02 15.12
C PRO A 249 -11.96 3.54 13.70
N SER A 250 -11.46 4.72 13.34
CA SER A 250 -11.65 5.25 12.00
C SER A 250 -10.68 4.68 10.98
N LEU A 251 -11.15 4.32 9.78
CA LEU A 251 -10.26 3.96 8.66
C LEU A 251 -9.33 5.11 8.26
N SER A 252 -9.77 6.34 8.53
CA SER A 252 -9.01 7.57 8.36
C SER A 252 -8.15 7.96 9.57
N GLY A 253 -8.12 7.17 10.65
CA GLY A 253 -7.35 7.45 11.86
C GLY A 253 -8.16 7.94 13.06
N GLY A 254 -7.73 7.58 14.26
CA GLY A 254 -8.44 7.90 15.50
C GLY A 254 -9.70 7.05 15.69
N ILE A 255 -10.73 7.64 16.32
CA ILE A 255 -12.03 7.00 16.58
C ILE A 255 -13.16 7.84 15.99
N ILE A 256 -14.31 7.22 15.77
CA ILE A 256 -15.55 7.93 15.45
C ILE A 256 -16.13 8.51 16.74
N ASP A 257 -16.24 9.83 16.79
CA ASP A 257 -16.80 10.58 17.90
C ASP A 257 -17.45 11.88 17.39
N ARG A 258 -17.40 12.98 18.14
CA ARG A 258 -17.96 14.28 17.79
C ARG A 258 -16.86 15.34 17.76
N TYR A 259 -16.33 15.60 16.57
CA TYR A 259 -15.24 16.56 16.35
C TYR A 259 -15.78 17.91 15.86
N ALA A 260 -15.33 19.01 16.46
CA ALA A 260 -15.78 20.35 16.07
C ALA A 260 -15.30 20.72 14.66
N GLY A 261 -16.16 21.40 13.90
CA GLY A 261 -15.90 21.93 12.58
C GLY A 261 -16.40 21.04 11.43
N GLY A 262 -16.91 21.69 10.40
CA GLY A 262 -17.49 21.10 9.18
C GLY A 262 -18.40 22.10 8.47
N LEU A 263 -18.87 21.79 7.26
CA LEU A 263 -19.70 22.71 6.45
C LEU A 263 -19.09 24.12 6.29
N TYR A 264 -17.76 24.23 6.25
CA TYR A 264 -17.02 25.49 6.18
C TYR A 264 -17.03 26.35 7.46
N PHE A 265 -17.51 25.82 8.59
CA PHE A 265 -17.52 26.48 9.90
C PHE A 265 -16.58 25.78 10.87
N ALA A 266 -15.83 26.53 11.67
CA ALA A 266 -14.92 25.96 12.68
C ALA A 266 -15.66 25.53 13.96
N ASP A 267 -16.76 26.22 14.29
CA ASP A 267 -17.47 26.04 15.56
C ASP A 267 -18.95 25.70 15.37
N CYS A 268 -19.57 25.19 16.45
CA CYS A 268 -21.01 24.94 16.60
C CYS A 268 -21.63 23.88 15.67
N VAL A 269 -20.86 23.28 14.77
CA VAL A 269 -21.23 22.09 13.99
C VAL A 269 -20.14 21.05 14.15
N TYR A 270 -20.52 19.78 14.13
CA TYR A 270 -19.61 18.67 14.38
C TYR A 270 -19.66 17.63 13.28
N ARG A 271 -18.53 16.96 13.06
CA ARG A 271 -18.31 15.84 12.13
C ARG A 271 -17.91 14.57 12.89
N PRO A 272 -17.96 13.37 12.26
CA PRO A 272 -17.78 12.11 12.97
C PRO A 272 -16.32 11.76 13.30
N SER A 273 -15.33 12.32 12.61
CA SER A 273 -13.94 11.85 12.68
C SER A 273 -12.94 12.99 12.73
N ALA A 274 -11.73 12.73 13.25
CA ALA A 274 -10.64 13.69 13.21
C ALA A 274 -10.22 13.99 11.75
N HIS A 275 -10.15 12.92 10.95
CA HIS A 275 -9.73 12.88 9.55
C HIS A 275 -10.79 12.20 8.69
N SER A 276 -10.91 12.61 7.44
CA SER A 276 -11.78 11.99 6.44
C SER A 276 -11.36 12.55 5.09
N ILE A 277 -11.53 11.80 4.00
CA ILE A 277 -11.32 12.35 2.66
C ILE A 277 -12.22 13.56 2.40
N MET A 278 -13.37 13.67 3.07
CA MET A 278 -14.28 14.82 3.00
C MET A 278 -13.76 16.04 3.77
N LYS A 279 -12.71 15.90 4.58
CA LYS A 279 -12.02 17.00 5.29
C LYS A 279 -10.67 17.32 4.67
N SER A 280 -9.81 16.32 4.56
CA SER A 280 -8.43 16.45 4.11
C SER A 280 -8.12 15.32 3.14
N LEU A 281 -7.73 15.71 1.93
CA LEU A 281 -7.28 14.75 0.92
C LEU A 281 -6.07 13.96 1.45
N GLY A 282 -5.97 12.70 1.03
CA GLY A 282 -4.94 11.76 1.44
C GLY A 282 -5.43 10.72 2.44
N TYR A 283 -6.42 11.05 3.26
CA TYR A 283 -7.07 10.07 4.14
C TYR A 283 -8.18 9.31 3.41
N TYR A 284 -8.56 8.17 3.96
CA TYR A 284 -9.74 7.41 3.54
C TYR A 284 -11.04 8.10 3.98
N TYR A 285 -12.17 7.59 3.49
CA TYR A 285 -13.45 7.84 4.15
C TYR A 285 -13.39 7.33 5.59
N ASP A 286 -14.00 8.06 6.51
CA ASP A 286 -14.37 7.50 7.80
C ASP A 286 -15.55 6.51 7.65
N GLN A 287 -15.93 5.82 8.73
CA GLN A 287 -16.97 4.78 8.68
C GLN A 287 -18.33 5.31 8.25
N VAL A 288 -18.64 6.57 8.54
CA VAL A 288 -19.93 7.17 8.18
C VAL A 288 -19.96 7.43 6.69
N GLY A 289 -18.88 8.00 6.14
CA GLY A 289 -18.70 8.15 4.71
C GLY A 289 -18.68 6.80 3.98
N LEU A 290 -17.98 5.82 4.52
CA LEU A 290 -17.86 4.46 3.98
C LEU A 290 -19.23 3.76 3.89
N GLU A 291 -20.04 3.81 4.95
CA GLU A 291 -21.38 3.22 4.97
C GLU A 291 -22.27 3.82 3.87
N ILE A 292 -22.27 5.14 3.76
CA ILE A 292 -23.06 5.87 2.77
C ILE A 292 -22.59 5.51 1.36
N MET A 293 -21.29 5.52 1.11
CA MET A 293 -20.75 5.20 -0.21
C MET A 293 -21.01 3.74 -0.58
N THR A 294 -20.93 2.82 0.39
CA THR A 294 -21.23 1.39 0.18
C THR A 294 -22.69 1.23 -0.24
N GLN A 295 -23.62 1.84 0.50
CA GLN A 295 -25.04 1.84 0.15
C GLN A 295 -25.26 2.37 -1.28
N ARG A 296 -24.61 3.50 -1.63
CA ARG A 296 -24.87 4.18 -2.91
C ARG A 296 -24.31 3.44 -4.10
N ILE A 297 -23.18 2.75 -3.96
CA ILE A 297 -22.62 1.87 -5.00
C ILE A 297 -23.49 0.61 -5.11
N ALA A 298 -23.75 -0.07 -4.00
CA ALA A 298 -24.52 -1.32 -3.99
C ALA A 298 -25.96 -1.12 -4.51
N ALA A 299 -26.61 0.01 -4.20
CA ALA A 299 -27.96 0.33 -4.69
C ALA A 299 -28.06 0.49 -6.23
N ARG A 300 -26.94 0.57 -6.95
CA ARG A 300 -26.89 0.67 -8.42
C ARG A 300 -26.78 -0.69 -9.10
N VAL A 301 -26.68 -1.76 -8.32
CA VAL A 301 -26.50 -3.12 -8.78
C VAL A 301 -27.57 -4.01 -8.15
N ASN A 302 -28.26 -4.78 -8.97
CA ASN A 302 -29.06 -5.92 -8.51
C ASN A 302 -28.09 -7.05 -8.17
N LEU A 303 -28.20 -7.58 -6.95
CA LEU A 303 -27.34 -8.66 -6.46
C LEU A 303 -27.44 -9.95 -7.29
N VAL A 304 -28.47 -10.08 -8.13
CA VAL A 304 -28.69 -11.20 -9.04
C VAL A 304 -28.71 -10.70 -10.48
N ASP A 305 -27.67 -11.04 -11.25
CA ASP A 305 -27.55 -10.76 -12.69
C ASP A 305 -28.53 -11.63 -13.51
N GLY A 306 -28.81 -12.85 -13.06
CA GLY A 306 -29.73 -13.77 -13.72
C GLY A 306 -30.25 -14.85 -12.78
N SER A 307 -31.42 -15.40 -13.07
CA SER A 307 -31.98 -16.54 -12.33
C SER A 307 -32.94 -17.35 -13.20
N THR A 308 -33.34 -18.52 -12.70
CA THR A 308 -34.59 -19.15 -13.16
C THR A 308 -35.72 -18.12 -13.08
N PRO A 309 -36.55 -17.94 -14.13
CA PRO A 309 -37.66 -16.98 -14.11
C PRO A 309 -38.64 -17.26 -12.97
N THR A 310 -39.10 -16.21 -12.29
CA THR A 310 -40.05 -16.31 -11.16
C THR A 310 -41.51 -16.12 -11.57
N ALA A 311 -41.77 -15.68 -12.81
CA ALA A 311 -43.10 -15.25 -13.26
C ALA A 311 -44.06 -16.41 -13.56
N ALA A 312 -43.54 -17.61 -13.81
CA ALA A 312 -44.33 -18.82 -14.11
C ALA A 312 -43.95 -19.95 -13.13
N PRO A 313 -44.86 -20.91 -12.86
CA PRO A 313 -44.53 -22.06 -12.05
C PRO A 313 -43.40 -22.90 -12.66
N VAL A 314 -42.55 -23.43 -11.80
CA VAL A 314 -41.49 -24.40 -12.15
C VAL A 314 -41.95 -25.81 -11.79
N GLY A 315 -41.39 -26.81 -12.47
CA GLY A 315 -41.67 -28.23 -12.23
C GLY A 315 -40.95 -28.72 -10.99
N ASN A 316 -41.51 -29.73 -10.33
CA ASN A 316 -40.92 -30.33 -9.12
C ASN A 316 -39.60 -31.09 -9.33
N LYS A 317 -39.15 -31.23 -10.58
CA LYS A 317 -37.84 -31.82 -10.93
C LYS A 317 -36.85 -30.80 -11.50
N ASP A 318 -37.27 -29.54 -11.62
CA ASP A 318 -36.44 -28.50 -12.23
C ASP A 318 -35.23 -28.18 -11.34
N THR A 319 -34.18 -27.64 -11.94
CA THR A 319 -33.05 -27.07 -11.19
C THR A 319 -33.15 -25.55 -11.19
N LEU A 320 -33.40 -24.97 -10.01
CA LEU A 320 -33.33 -23.52 -9.83
C LEU A 320 -31.87 -23.06 -9.85
N TRP A 321 -31.60 -21.92 -10.47
CA TRP A 321 -30.26 -21.33 -10.53
C TRP A 321 -30.26 -19.81 -10.31
N LEU A 322 -29.11 -19.32 -9.85
CA LEU A 322 -28.80 -17.93 -9.54
C LEU A 322 -27.43 -17.58 -10.11
N ASP A 323 -27.34 -16.46 -10.80
CA ASP A 323 -26.09 -15.80 -11.14
C ASP A 323 -26.00 -14.53 -10.30
N THR A 324 -25.22 -14.59 -9.23
CA THR A 324 -25.02 -13.44 -8.34
C THR A 324 -23.83 -12.62 -8.80
N VAL A 325 -23.90 -11.31 -8.56
CA VAL A 325 -22.69 -10.47 -8.60
C VAL A 325 -21.71 -10.90 -7.49
N GLN A 326 -20.44 -10.49 -7.63
CA GLN A 326 -19.36 -10.95 -6.75
C GLN A 326 -18.50 -9.76 -6.32
N PRO A 327 -18.58 -9.30 -5.05
CA PRO A 327 -17.57 -8.44 -4.45
C PRO A 327 -16.18 -9.06 -4.54
N VAL A 328 -15.14 -8.23 -4.52
CA VAL A 328 -13.76 -8.68 -4.72
C VAL A 328 -13.27 -9.56 -3.58
N ASP A 329 -13.66 -9.25 -2.34
CA ASP A 329 -13.06 -9.80 -1.11
C ASP A 329 -13.96 -10.77 -0.34
N HIS A 330 -15.24 -10.88 -0.71
CA HIS A 330 -16.20 -11.75 -0.01
C HIS A 330 -17.33 -12.25 -0.90
N ASP A 331 -17.93 -13.37 -0.49
CA ASP A 331 -19.10 -13.96 -1.15
C ASP A 331 -20.41 -13.38 -0.62
N LEU A 332 -21.41 -13.26 -1.51
CA LEU A 332 -22.79 -13.03 -1.09
C LEU A 332 -23.37 -14.29 -0.44
N ASN A 333 -24.10 -14.08 0.65
CA ASN A 333 -24.84 -15.14 1.33
C ASN A 333 -26.09 -15.52 0.53
N VAL A 334 -26.36 -16.81 0.39
CA VAL A 334 -27.61 -17.33 -0.20
C VAL A 334 -28.25 -18.34 0.74
N ALA A 335 -29.50 -18.07 1.13
CA ALA A 335 -30.31 -18.95 1.96
C ALA A 335 -31.55 -19.42 1.20
N TRP A 336 -31.70 -20.74 1.04
CA TRP A 336 -32.88 -21.34 0.41
C TRP A 336 -33.90 -21.81 1.45
N THR A 337 -35.17 -21.56 1.20
CA THR A 337 -36.28 -22.10 1.98
C THR A 337 -37.32 -22.77 1.08
N LEU A 338 -37.94 -23.83 1.60
CA LEU A 338 -39.10 -24.53 1.04
C LEU A 338 -40.25 -24.37 2.03
N ASP A 339 -41.36 -23.77 1.57
CA ASP A 339 -42.54 -23.46 2.38
C ASP A 339 -42.21 -22.75 3.70
N GLY A 340 -41.23 -21.85 3.65
CA GLY A 340 -40.74 -21.09 4.80
C GLY A 340 -39.72 -21.82 5.67
N THR A 341 -39.44 -23.10 5.42
CA THR A 341 -38.46 -23.89 6.17
C THR A 341 -37.11 -23.92 5.45
N ALA A 342 -36.00 -23.72 6.16
CA ALA A 342 -34.66 -23.74 5.56
C ALA A 342 -34.35 -25.10 4.92
N VAL A 343 -33.79 -25.08 3.70
CA VAL A 343 -33.35 -26.30 3.00
C VAL A 343 -31.96 -26.71 3.54
N PRO A 344 -31.79 -27.91 4.12
CA PRO A 344 -30.50 -28.36 4.63
C PRO A 344 -29.40 -28.41 3.56
N SER A 345 -28.15 -28.14 3.95
CA SER A 345 -26.96 -28.27 3.07
C SER A 345 -27.01 -27.44 1.77
N SER A 346 -27.86 -26.41 1.73
CA SER A 346 -28.08 -25.52 0.58
C SER A 346 -27.44 -24.14 0.75
N ALA A 347 -26.90 -23.84 1.93
CA ALA A 347 -26.30 -22.53 2.21
C ALA A 347 -25.24 -22.17 1.17
N ASN A 348 -25.33 -20.95 0.66
CA ASN A 348 -24.48 -20.37 -0.38
C ASN A 348 -24.48 -21.11 -1.73
N ARG A 349 -25.32 -22.13 -1.93
CA ARG A 349 -25.45 -22.75 -3.25
C ARG A 349 -26.16 -21.81 -4.22
N ARG A 350 -25.59 -21.69 -5.41
CA ARG A 350 -26.19 -20.96 -6.55
C ARG A 350 -27.18 -21.78 -7.36
N THR A 351 -27.34 -23.06 -7.03
CA THR A 351 -28.32 -23.95 -7.65
C THR A 351 -29.05 -24.77 -6.61
N LEU A 352 -30.33 -25.04 -6.82
CA LEU A 352 -31.15 -25.93 -6.00
C LEU A 352 -31.90 -26.92 -6.90
N LYS A 353 -31.60 -28.21 -6.76
CA LYS A 353 -32.30 -29.28 -7.47
C LYS A 353 -33.59 -29.61 -6.72
N LEU A 354 -34.74 -29.35 -7.34
CA LEU A 354 -36.03 -29.56 -6.68
C LEU A 354 -36.37 -31.04 -6.52
N GLY A 355 -35.88 -31.90 -7.43
CA GLY A 355 -36.05 -33.35 -7.33
C GLY A 355 -35.34 -34.01 -6.13
N ASP A 356 -34.38 -33.31 -5.53
CA ASP A 356 -33.71 -33.77 -4.29
C ASP A 356 -34.52 -33.42 -3.03
N LEU A 357 -35.58 -32.61 -3.19
CA LEU A 357 -36.48 -32.22 -2.10
C LEU A 357 -37.66 -33.18 -2.03
N LEU A 358 -38.05 -33.57 -0.81
CA LEU A 358 -39.23 -34.41 -0.56
C LEU A 358 -40.52 -33.58 -0.70
N LEU A 359 -40.86 -33.18 -1.92
CA LEU A 359 -42.07 -32.44 -2.25
C LEU A 359 -43.29 -33.38 -2.21
N THR A 360 -44.40 -32.90 -1.67
CA THR A 360 -45.64 -33.69 -1.58
C THR A 360 -46.34 -33.68 -2.94
N PRO A 361 -46.59 -34.84 -3.57
CA PRO A 361 -47.25 -34.91 -4.87
C PRO A 361 -48.63 -34.21 -4.86
N GLY A 362 -48.97 -33.55 -5.95
CA GLY A 362 -50.23 -32.81 -6.11
C GLY A 362 -50.37 -31.53 -5.28
N GLN A 363 -49.38 -31.14 -4.48
CA GLN A 363 -49.36 -29.87 -3.77
C GLN A 363 -48.56 -28.81 -4.52
N THR A 364 -48.94 -27.54 -4.31
CA THR A 364 -48.14 -26.39 -4.73
C THR A 364 -47.20 -26.02 -3.59
N HIS A 365 -45.91 -25.92 -3.89
CA HIS A 365 -44.88 -25.53 -2.94
C HIS A 365 -44.30 -24.16 -3.29
N THR A 366 -43.73 -23.48 -2.31
CA THR A 366 -43.05 -22.19 -2.48
C THR A 366 -41.58 -22.35 -2.13
N VAL A 367 -40.70 -22.09 -3.09
CA VAL A 367 -39.26 -22.03 -2.86
C VAL A 367 -38.81 -20.58 -2.87
N THR A 368 -38.01 -20.18 -1.88
CA THR A 368 -37.46 -18.83 -1.78
C THR A 368 -35.95 -18.86 -1.66
N ALA A 369 -35.26 -18.00 -2.41
CA ALA A 369 -33.86 -17.67 -2.19
C ALA A 369 -33.74 -16.26 -1.62
N THR A 370 -33.11 -16.13 -0.45
CA THR A 370 -32.67 -14.84 0.09
C THR A 370 -31.18 -14.67 -0.16
N ILE A 371 -30.83 -13.63 -0.91
CA ILE A 371 -29.45 -13.23 -1.20
C ILE A 371 -29.14 -12.01 -0.35
N SER A 372 -28.02 -11.99 0.36
CA SER A 372 -27.60 -10.82 1.13
C SER A 372 -26.10 -10.61 1.09
N ASP A 373 -25.69 -9.35 1.04
CA ASP A 373 -24.31 -8.92 1.20
C ASP A 373 -23.97 -8.84 2.71
N PRO A 374 -22.97 -9.61 3.19
CA PRO A 374 -22.58 -9.65 4.60
C PRO A 374 -21.60 -8.54 5.02
N THR A 375 -21.36 -7.53 4.18
CA THR A 375 -20.38 -6.47 4.44
C THR A 375 -20.52 -5.85 5.84
N SER A 376 -19.39 -5.67 6.50
CA SER A 376 -19.32 -4.95 7.78
C SER A 376 -19.33 -3.43 7.62
N PHE A 377 -19.25 -2.93 6.39
CA PHE A 377 -19.24 -1.49 6.08
C PHE A 377 -20.59 -0.82 6.35
N VAL A 378 -21.66 -1.61 6.51
CA VAL A 378 -23.01 -1.11 6.77
C VAL A 378 -23.55 -1.71 8.07
N ARG A 379 -23.87 -0.85 9.03
CA ARG A 379 -24.49 -1.18 10.33
C ARG A 379 -25.97 -0.82 10.39
N ASP A 380 -26.48 0.05 9.53
CA ASP A 380 -27.90 0.40 9.54
C ASP A 380 -28.77 -0.78 9.05
N PRO A 381 -29.64 -1.36 9.90
CA PRO A 381 -30.48 -2.50 9.52
C PRO A 381 -31.46 -2.17 8.39
N ALA A 382 -31.87 -0.91 8.24
CA ALA A 382 -32.73 -0.49 7.13
C ALA A 382 -31.99 -0.56 5.80
N ILE A 383 -30.68 -0.31 5.79
CA ILE A 383 -29.84 -0.47 4.59
C ILE A 383 -29.55 -1.95 4.34
N GLN A 384 -29.19 -2.71 5.38
CA GLN A 384 -28.94 -4.16 5.28
C GLN A 384 -30.16 -4.94 4.76
N SER A 385 -31.38 -4.49 5.08
CA SER A 385 -32.63 -5.08 4.58
C SER A 385 -33.12 -4.50 3.25
N SER A 386 -32.51 -3.42 2.76
CA SER A 386 -32.88 -2.78 1.50
C SER A 386 -32.41 -3.59 0.28
N THR A 387 -32.93 -3.24 -0.89
CA THR A 387 -32.53 -3.86 -2.18
C THR A 387 -31.07 -3.66 -2.54
N ALA A 388 -30.34 -2.75 -1.86
CA ALA A 388 -28.92 -2.55 -2.06
C ALA A 388 -28.09 -3.75 -1.55
N LEU A 389 -28.48 -4.32 -0.41
CA LEU A 389 -27.73 -5.38 0.26
C LEU A 389 -28.53 -6.68 0.46
N ARG A 390 -29.81 -6.70 0.06
CA ARG A 390 -30.67 -7.89 0.17
C ARG A 390 -31.60 -8.03 -1.02
N ARG A 391 -31.71 -9.26 -1.55
CA ARG A 391 -32.67 -9.64 -2.59
C ARG A 391 -33.41 -10.91 -2.18
N VAL A 392 -34.69 -10.97 -2.50
CA VAL A 392 -35.52 -12.17 -2.30
C VAL A 392 -36.13 -12.55 -3.64
N LEU A 393 -35.97 -13.81 -4.02
CA LEU A 393 -36.60 -14.41 -5.19
C LEU A 393 -37.48 -15.58 -4.74
N THR A 394 -38.67 -15.69 -5.32
CA THR A 394 -39.65 -16.70 -4.95
C THR A 394 -40.17 -17.39 -6.20
N TRP A 395 -40.20 -18.72 -6.17
CA TRP A 395 -40.74 -19.57 -7.22
C TRP A 395 -41.90 -20.39 -6.69
N THR A 396 -42.96 -20.48 -7.48
CA THR A 396 -44.04 -21.44 -7.27
C THR A 396 -43.66 -22.77 -7.92
N VAL A 397 -43.62 -23.84 -7.15
CA VAL A 397 -43.31 -25.19 -7.63
C VAL A 397 -44.61 -25.98 -7.74
N LYS A 398 -44.83 -26.65 -8.88
CA LYS A 398 -45.99 -27.51 -9.10
C LYS A 398 -45.57 -28.91 -9.54
N ASP A 399 -46.42 -29.88 -9.23
CA ASP A 399 -46.34 -31.26 -9.72
C ASP A 399 -46.89 -31.37 -11.16
N GLU A 400 -46.38 -30.53 -12.04
CA GLU A 400 -46.67 -30.54 -13.48
C GLU A 400 -45.39 -30.98 -14.21
N THR A 401 -45.53 -31.84 -15.23
CA THR A 401 -44.42 -32.15 -16.13
C THR A 401 -44.15 -30.93 -17.01
N ASN A 402 -43.25 -30.04 -16.56
CA ASN A 402 -42.65 -29.08 -17.47
C ASN A 402 -41.79 -29.84 -18.49
N PRO A 403 -41.82 -29.46 -19.78
CA PRO A 403 -40.84 -29.97 -20.74
C PRO A 403 -39.46 -29.71 -20.17
N ALA A 404 -38.63 -30.76 -20.08
CA ALA A 404 -37.30 -30.60 -19.53
C ALA A 404 -36.55 -29.52 -20.30
N GLY A 405 -35.90 -28.60 -19.58
CA GLY A 405 -35.12 -27.54 -20.20
C GLY A 405 -34.06 -28.15 -21.13
N THR A 406 -33.89 -27.60 -22.34
CA THR A 406 -32.79 -28.02 -23.22
C THR A 406 -31.46 -27.74 -22.54
N ALA A 407 -30.64 -28.78 -22.36
CA ALA A 407 -29.32 -28.66 -21.76
C ALA A 407 -28.41 -27.78 -22.62
N GLU A 408 -27.96 -26.65 -22.06
CA GLU A 408 -26.86 -25.89 -22.63
C GLU A 408 -25.55 -26.68 -22.44
N PRO A 409 -24.64 -26.69 -23.42
CA PRO A 409 -23.30 -27.26 -23.22
C PRO A 409 -22.63 -26.63 -22.00
N ALA A 410 -21.99 -27.44 -21.14
CA ALA A 410 -21.25 -26.95 -19.99
C ALA A 410 -20.12 -26.01 -20.44
N THR A 411 -20.23 -24.72 -20.13
CA THR A 411 -19.27 -23.69 -20.53
C THR A 411 -19.22 -22.56 -19.50
N ILE A 412 -18.15 -21.77 -19.53
CA ILE A 412 -18.03 -20.52 -18.78
C ILE A 412 -18.68 -19.41 -19.62
N THR A 413 -19.60 -18.66 -19.03
CA THR A 413 -20.35 -17.56 -19.66
C THR A 413 -19.97 -16.19 -19.10
N GLY A 414 -19.29 -16.14 -17.95
CA GLY A 414 -18.93 -14.90 -17.26
C GLY A 414 -18.07 -15.13 -16.02
N GLY A 415 -17.97 -14.11 -15.16
CA GLY A 415 -17.20 -14.14 -13.90
C GLY A 415 -16.09 -13.08 -13.85
N THR A 416 -15.20 -13.18 -12.86
CA THR A 416 -14.07 -12.27 -12.63
C THR A 416 -13.29 -12.02 -13.92
N GLN A 417 -13.00 -10.74 -14.20
CA GLN A 417 -12.20 -10.37 -15.35
C GLN A 417 -10.77 -10.93 -15.22
N ASN A 418 -10.14 -11.23 -16.36
CA ASN A 418 -8.79 -11.81 -16.41
C ASN A 418 -7.83 -11.01 -17.31
N ALA A 419 -8.19 -9.76 -17.64
CA ALA A 419 -7.32 -8.86 -18.40
C ALA A 419 -6.23 -8.21 -17.54
N ARG A 420 -6.43 -8.15 -16.22
CA ARG A 420 -5.44 -7.71 -15.23
C ARG A 420 -5.21 -8.85 -14.23
N ALA A 421 -4.07 -8.82 -13.57
CA ALA A 421 -3.82 -9.72 -12.45
C ALA A 421 -4.83 -9.46 -11.33
N ILE A 422 -5.23 -10.53 -10.64
CA ILE A 422 -6.05 -10.47 -9.42
C ILE A 422 -5.15 -10.68 -8.20
N GLY A 423 -5.49 -10.04 -7.08
CA GLY A 423 -4.68 -10.08 -5.87
C GLY A 423 -4.86 -11.37 -5.07
N ARG A 424 -3.91 -11.70 -4.19
CA ARG A 424 -4.00 -12.86 -3.28
C ARG A 424 -5.19 -12.78 -2.31
N GLY A 425 -5.74 -11.59 -2.10
CA GLY A 425 -6.93 -11.36 -1.26
C GLY A 425 -8.26 -11.57 -1.97
N ASP A 426 -8.25 -11.74 -3.29
CA ASP A 426 -9.45 -11.69 -4.11
C ASP A 426 -10.23 -13.02 -4.09
N VAL A 427 -11.50 -12.94 -4.48
CA VAL A 427 -12.35 -14.08 -4.82
C VAL A 427 -12.47 -14.16 -6.34
N ALA A 428 -11.88 -15.22 -6.91
CA ALA A 428 -12.09 -15.55 -8.31
C ALA A 428 -13.46 -16.22 -8.48
N ASN A 429 -14.24 -15.83 -9.48
CA ASN A 429 -15.52 -16.46 -9.78
C ASN A 429 -15.72 -16.76 -11.26
N VAL A 430 -16.52 -17.78 -11.53
CA VAL A 430 -17.06 -18.08 -12.86
C VAL A 430 -18.58 -18.08 -12.83
N VAL A 431 -19.16 -17.55 -13.90
CA VAL A 431 -20.56 -17.80 -14.26
C VAL A 431 -20.55 -18.89 -15.32
N VAL A 432 -21.42 -19.88 -15.17
CA VAL A 432 -21.49 -21.06 -16.03
C VAL A 432 -22.79 -21.09 -16.82
N SER A 433 -22.86 -21.90 -17.87
CA SER A 433 -24.10 -22.13 -18.59
C SER A 433 -25.21 -22.65 -17.69
N LYS A 434 -26.46 -22.38 -18.09
CA LYS A 434 -27.62 -22.67 -17.25
C LYS A 434 -27.78 -24.18 -17.10
N PRO A 435 -28.04 -24.67 -15.88
CA PRO A 435 -28.23 -26.10 -15.68
C PRO A 435 -29.47 -26.57 -16.43
N ALA A 436 -29.37 -27.75 -17.04
CA ALA A 436 -30.54 -28.55 -17.43
C ALA A 436 -31.08 -29.29 -16.20
N ASP A 437 -32.26 -29.88 -16.31
CA ASP A 437 -32.84 -30.68 -15.22
C ASP A 437 -31.91 -31.84 -14.85
N GLY A 438 -31.30 -31.73 -13.66
CA GLY A 438 -30.37 -32.72 -13.12
C GLY A 438 -28.87 -32.51 -13.43
N GLY A 439 -28.52 -31.63 -14.38
CA GLY A 439 -27.14 -31.38 -14.82
C GLY A 439 -26.61 -30.01 -14.42
N VAL A 440 -26.00 -29.88 -13.23
CA VAL A 440 -25.29 -28.65 -12.82
C VAL A 440 -23.84 -28.74 -13.32
N PRO A 441 -23.37 -27.79 -14.16
CA PRO A 441 -21.99 -27.79 -14.60
C PRO A 441 -21.03 -27.74 -13.40
N THR A 442 -20.07 -28.66 -13.37
CA THR A 442 -19.00 -28.67 -12.36
C THR A 442 -17.86 -27.77 -12.81
N VAL A 443 -17.26 -27.06 -11.86
CA VAL A 443 -16.08 -26.25 -12.09
C VAL A 443 -14.88 -26.99 -11.47
N ALA A 444 -13.88 -27.29 -12.30
CA ALA A 444 -12.60 -27.78 -11.83
C ALA A 444 -11.63 -26.60 -11.74
N TRP A 445 -11.01 -26.41 -10.58
CA TRP A 445 -10.01 -25.36 -10.37
C TRP A 445 -8.62 -25.98 -10.30
N THR A 446 -7.65 -25.34 -10.94
CA THR A 446 -6.24 -25.65 -10.78
C THR A 446 -5.43 -24.39 -10.52
N LEU A 447 -4.47 -24.47 -9.60
CA LEU A 447 -3.46 -23.46 -9.34
C LEU A 447 -2.11 -24.04 -9.76
N ASP A 448 -1.41 -23.36 -10.68
CA ASP A 448 -0.13 -23.80 -11.25
C ASP A 448 -0.18 -25.25 -11.78
N GLY A 449 -1.34 -25.63 -12.33
CA GLY A 449 -1.60 -26.98 -12.86
C GLY A 449 -1.99 -28.03 -11.80
N ALA A 450 -1.88 -27.72 -10.50
CA ALA A 450 -2.34 -28.60 -9.43
C ALA A 450 -3.81 -28.36 -9.10
N PRO A 451 -4.64 -29.41 -8.92
CA PRO A 451 -6.05 -29.24 -8.55
C PRO A 451 -6.20 -28.61 -7.16
N VAL A 452 -7.15 -27.71 -7.00
CA VAL A 452 -7.51 -27.09 -5.71
C VAL A 452 -8.97 -27.34 -5.37
N THR A 453 -9.24 -27.57 -4.08
CA THR A 453 -10.60 -27.79 -3.58
C THR A 453 -11.35 -26.48 -3.48
N ALA A 454 -12.46 -26.36 -4.20
CA ALA A 454 -13.37 -25.21 -4.12
C ALA A 454 -14.52 -25.47 -3.12
N PRO A 455 -15.24 -24.43 -2.67
CA PRO A 455 -16.46 -24.55 -1.89
C PRO A 455 -17.54 -25.41 -2.57
N ALA A 456 -18.59 -25.76 -1.83
CA ALA A 456 -19.63 -26.70 -2.28
C ALA A 456 -20.43 -26.26 -3.53
N ASP A 457 -20.43 -24.97 -3.87
CA ASP A 457 -21.02 -24.47 -5.12
C ASP A 457 -20.05 -24.54 -6.32
N GLY A 458 -18.75 -24.68 -6.05
CA GLY A 458 -17.64 -24.74 -7.01
C GLY A 458 -17.42 -23.47 -7.84
N ARG A 459 -18.26 -22.43 -7.74
CA ARG A 459 -18.25 -21.30 -8.68
C ARG A 459 -17.32 -20.17 -8.25
N THR A 460 -17.02 -20.09 -6.96
CA THR A 460 -16.07 -19.12 -6.40
C THR A 460 -14.84 -19.85 -5.85
N LEU A 461 -13.73 -19.15 -5.81
CA LEU A 461 -12.50 -19.59 -5.17
C LEU A 461 -11.87 -18.39 -4.47
N LYS A 462 -11.89 -18.41 -3.14
CA LYS A 462 -11.26 -17.39 -2.32
C LYS A 462 -9.75 -17.64 -2.27
N LEU A 463 -8.97 -16.75 -2.86
CA LEU A 463 -7.53 -16.92 -3.00
C LEU A 463 -6.81 -16.78 -1.66
N ALA A 464 -7.36 -16.00 -0.73
CA ALA A 464 -6.81 -15.85 0.62
C ALA A 464 -6.83 -17.15 1.44
N ASP A 465 -7.65 -18.14 1.05
CA ASP A 465 -7.71 -19.44 1.71
C ASP A 465 -6.66 -20.43 1.11
N LEU A 466 -5.99 -20.03 0.03
CA LEU A 466 -4.90 -20.79 -0.60
C LEU A 466 -3.57 -20.37 0.03
N ASN A 467 -2.68 -21.34 0.28
CA ASN A 467 -1.32 -21.06 0.72
C ASN A 467 -0.44 -20.67 -0.49
N LEU A 468 -0.64 -19.46 -1.00
CA LEU A 468 0.11 -18.92 -2.13
C LEU A 468 1.52 -18.52 -1.66
N GLY A 469 2.54 -18.98 -2.37
CA GLY A 469 3.89 -18.46 -2.21
C GLY A 469 3.97 -17.00 -2.65
N GLY A 470 5.10 -16.33 -2.37
CA GLY A 470 5.37 -15.04 -3.00
C GLY A 470 5.68 -15.23 -4.49
N GLY A 471 5.08 -14.42 -5.35
CA GLY A 471 5.30 -14.45 -6.80
C GLY A 471 3.99 -14.42 -7.58
N THR A 472 4.09 -14.82 -8.85
CA THR A 472 2.96 -14.89 -9.78
C THR A 472 2.51 -16.34 -9.96
N HIS A 473 1.21 -16.57 -9.86
CA HIS A 473 0.59 -17.88 -10.04
C HIS A 473 -0.39 -17.88 -11.21
N THR A 474 -0.64 -19.07 -11.78
CA THR A 474 -1.64 -19.27 -12.83
C THR A 474 -2.85 -20.01 -12.26
N LEU A 475 -3.98 -19.32 -12.17
CA LEU A 475 -5.24 -19.92 -11.78
C LEU A 475 -6.06 -20.27 -13.02
N VAL A 476 -6.62 -21.48 -13.07
CA VAL A 476 -7.51 -21.92 -14.15
C VAL A 476 -8.79 -22.50 -13.59
N ALA A 477 -9.93 -22.04 -14.12
CA ALA A 477 -11.22 -22.68 -13.97
C ALA A 477 -11.57 -23.40 -15.28
N LYS A 478 -12.02 -24.65 -15.18
CA LYS A 478 -12.49 -25.45 -16.32
C LYS A 478 -13.93 -25.92 -16.09
N VAL A 479 -14.77 -25.74 -17.11
CA VAL A 479 -16.16 -26.19 -17.16
C VAL A 479 -16.42 -26.80 -18.54
N GLY A 480 -16.64 -28.11 -18.61
CA GLY A 480 -16.66 -28.82 -19.89
C GLY A 480 -15.32 -28.62 -20.63
N GLU A 481 -15.38 -28.16 -21.88
CA GLU A 481 -14.19 -27.77 -22.67
C GLU A 481 -13.77 -26.31 -22.47
N SER A 482 -14.59 -25.50 -21.79
CA SER A 482 -14.31 -24.09 -21.57
C SER A 482 -13.32 -23.89 -20.43
N THR A 483 -12.29 -23.08 -20.66
CA THR A 483 -11.34 -22.67 -19.62
C THR A 483 -11.29 -21.16 -19.47
N ARG A 484 -11.11 -20.68 -18.24
CA ARG A 484 -10.73 -19.30 -17.96
C ARG A 484 -9.47 -19.30 -17.11
N THR A 485 -8.51 -18.47 -17.48
CA THR A 485 -7.20 -18.38 -16.84
C THR A 485 -6.99 -16.98 -16.30
N TRP A 486 -6.48 -16.87 -15.08
CA TRP A 486 -6.07 -15.62 -14.44
C TRP A 486 -4.60 -15.70 -14.04
N THR A 487 -3.94 -14.54 -14.14
CA THR A 487 -2.71 -14.27 -13.41
C THR A 487 -3.09 -13.87 -11.99
N VAL A 488 -2.59 -14.59 -11.00
CA VAL A 488 -2.74 -14.23 -9.58
C VAL A 488 -1.42 -13.63 -9.12
N ASP A 489 -1.48 -12.39 -8.64
CA ASP A 489 -0.35 -11.72 -8.05
C ASP A 489 -0.36 -11.89 -6.52
N SER A 490 0.64 -12.61 -6.02
CA SER A 490 0.84 -12.88 -4.60
C SER A 490 2.09 -12.19 -4.07
N LYS A 491 2.85 -11.48 -4.92
CA LYS A 491 4.02 -10.74 -4.48
C LYS A 491 3.61 -9.32 -4.08
N ASP A 492 4.14 -8.87 -2.95
CA ASP A 492 3.93 -7.50 -2.50
C ASP A 492 4.82 -6.53 -3.27
N ALA A 493 4.23 -5.40 -3.68
CA ALA A 493 5.00 -4.22 -4.01
C ALA A 493 5.97 -3.85 -2.87
N VAL A 494 7.17 -3.44 -3.24
CA VAL A 494 8.26 -3.17 -2.30
C VAL A 494 8.39 -1.67 -2.08
N PRO A 495 7.96 -1.13 -0.93
CA PRO A 495 8.19 0.27 -0.61
C PRO A 495 9.63 0.50 -0.15
N THR A 496 10.14 1.67 -0.50
CA THR A 496 11.46 2.21 -0.18
C THR A 496 11.29 3.63 0.33
N VAL A 497 12.08 4.01 1.33
CA VAL A 497 12.06 5.36 1.88
C VAL A 497 13.43 6.01 1.71
N THR A 498 13.43 7.25 1.27
CA THR A 498 14.62 8.12 1.28
C THR A 498 14.32 9.29 2.20
N THR A 499 15.17 9.55 3.18
CA THR A 499 15.04 10.70 4.08
C THR A 499 16.02 11.81 3.67
N SER A 500 15.79 13.04 4.16
CA SER A 500 16.86 14.03 4.25
C SER A 500 18.02 13.49 5.10
N THR A 501 19.20 14.09 4.98
CA THR A 501 20.37 13.70 5.78
C THR A 501 20.07 13.86 7.28
N PRO A 502 20.16 12.79 8.09
CA PRO A 502 19.98 12.92 9.53
C PRO A 502 21.21 13.54 10.19
N LYS A 503 21.00 14.21 11.33
CA LYS A 503 22.09 14.71 12.19
C LYS A 503 22.93 13.56 12.76
N ALA A 504 22.26 12.46 13.11
CA ALA A 504 22.90 11.22 13.53
C ALA A 504 21.97 10.02 13.26
N THR A 505 22.58 8.85 13.09
CA THR A 505 21.87 7.57 13.03
C THR A 505 22.16 6.81 14.31
N LEU A 506 21.11 6.46 15.06
CA LEU A 506 21.26 5.76 16.35
C LEU A 506 21.31 4.23 16.19
N SER A 507 20.76 3.72 15.10
CA SER A 507 20.73 2.29 14.81
C SER A 507 21.91 1.87 13.92
N GLN A 508 22.35 0.62 14.10
CA GLN A 508 23.30 -0.01 13.18
C GLN A 508 22.69 -0.12 11.77
N PRO A 509 23.51 -0.07 10.70
CA PRO A 509 23.06 -0.38 9.35
C PRO A 509 22.34 -1.73 9.31
N GLY A 510 21.15 -1.77 8.71
CA GLY A 510 20.34 -2.99 8.62
C GLY A 510 19.48 -3.31 9.85
N ALA A 511 19.37 -2.41 10.82
CA ALA A 511 18.40 -2.55 11.90
C ALA A 511 16.97 -2.72 11.37
N GLU A 512 16.18 -3.57 12.03
CA GLU A 512 14.77 -3.82 11.68
C GLU A 512 13.93 -2.53 11.68
N ILE A 513 14.22 -1.63 12.61
CA ILE A 513 13.62 -0.31 12.70
C ILE A 513 14.76 0.71 12.82
N PRO A 514 15.17 1.36 11.72
CA PRO A 514 16.17 2.41 11.76
C PRO A 514 15.69 3.60 12.60
N GLU A 515 16.58 4.16 13.42
CA GLU A 515 16.33 5.38 14.19
C GLU A 515 17.30 6.49 13.76
N TYR A 516 16.72 7.65 13.42
CA TYR A 516 17.42 8.83 12.95
C TYR A 516 17.13 10.01 13.86
N ILE A 517 18.16 10.81 14.15
CA ILE A 517 18.00 12.12 14.76
C ILE A 517 17.94 13.16 13.65
N PHE A 518 16.88 13.96 13.62
CA PHE A 518 16.75 15.10 12.72
C PHE A 518 16.77 16.40 13.51
N GLU A 519 17.59 17.34 13.05
CA GLU A 519 17.71 18.69 13.60
C GLU A 519 17.10 19.67 12.59
N GLY A 520 16.03 20.37 12.98
CA GLY A 520 15.25 21.21 12.05
C GLY A 520 14.33 20.41 11.11
N PRO A 521 13.63 21.08 10.17
CA PRO A 521 12.70 20.41 9.27
C PRO A 521 13.37 19.24 8.55
N PHE A 522 12.72 18.09 8.54
CA PHE A 522 13.21 16.92 7.81
C PHE A 522 12.21 16.51 6.75
N SER A 523 12.67 15.77 5.76
CA SER A 523 11.80 15.31 4.69
C SER A 523 12.00 13.82 4.46
N PHE A 524 10.99 13.17 3.90
CA PHE A 524 11.12 11.82 3.38
C PHE A 524 10.28 11.63 2.13
N LYS A 525 10.68 10.69 1.28
CA LYS A 525 9.92 10.26 0.12
C LYS A 525 9.77 8.76 0.16
N VAL A 526 8.53 8.29 0.01
CA VAL A 526 8.23 6.88 -0.21
C VAL A 526 8.12 6.66 -1.72
N THR A 527 8.87 5.69 -2.23
CA THR A 527 8.75 5.16 -3.59
C THR A 527 8.50 3.67 -3.51
N ALA A 528 7.84 3.09 -4.50
CA ALA A 528 7.60 1.66 -4.53
C ALA A 528 7.84 1.09 -5.93
N THR A 529 8.25 -0.17 -5.95
CA THR A 529 8.40 -0.97 -7.17
C THR A 529 7.56 -2.22 -7.04
N ASP A 530 7.02 -2.68 -8.14
CA ASP A 530 6.22 -3.91 -8.21
C ASP A 530 6.65 -4.75 -9.40
N ASP A 531 6.39 -6.07 -9.37
CA ASP A 531 6.65 -6.96 -10.50
C ASP A 531 5.49 -7.10 -11.48
N GLN A 532 4.34 -6.47 -11.20
CA GLN A 532 3.25 -6.34 -12.16
C GLN A 532 3.14 -4.92 -12.74
N PRO A 533 2.61 -4.78 -13.96
CA PRO A 533 2.35 -3.47 -14.54
C PRO A 533 1.18 -2.78 -13.84
N GLY A 534 1.34 -1.49 -13.60
CA GLY A 534 0.29 -0.62 -13.06
C GLY A 534 0.85 0.42 -12.12
N TYR A 535 0.01 1.39 -11.76
CA TYR A 535 0.40 2.40 -10.80
C TYR A 535 0.41 1.82 -9.38
N VAL A 536 1.55 1.93 -8.69
CA VAL A 536 1.69 1.52 -7.28
C VAL A 536 1.40 2.70 -6.37
N VAL A 537 0.42 2.52 -5.49
CA VAL A 537 0.03 3.51 -4.49
C VAL A 537 0.97 3.39 -3.30
N THR A 538 1.46 4.52 -2.77
CA THR A 538 2.29 4.57 -1.56
C THR A 538 1.58 5.33 -0.47
N GLU A 539 1.64 4.80 0.75
CA GLU A 539 1.00 5.40 1.92
C GLU A 539 1.99 5.51 3.08
N TYR A 540 1.78 6.50 3.93
CA TYR A 540 2.45 6.59 5.22
C TYR A 540 1.47 6.97 6.32
N ARG A 541 1.87 6.76 7.57
CA ARG A 541 1.20 7.32 8.75
C ARG A 541 2.24 7.66 9.82
N VAL A 542 1.84 8.54 10.73
CA VAL A 542 2.65 9.00 11.85
C VAL A 542 2.01 8.53 13.14
N ASP A 543 2.79 7.91 14.02
CA ASP A 543 2.38 7.50 15.37
C ASP A 543 1.10 6.65 15.42
N GLY A 544 0.87 5.81 14.40
CA GLY A 544 -0.30 4.94 14.31
C GLY A 544 -1.61 5.64 13.94
N ASP A 545 -1.57 6.91 13.52
CA ASP A 545 -2.73 7.64 12.98
C ASP A 545 -3.23 7.02 11.64
N GLY A 546 -4.17 7.68 10.97
CA GLY A 546 -4.69 7.26 9.68
C GLY A 546 -3.62 7.16 8.61
N TRP A 547 -3.77 6.16 7.74
CA TRP A 547 -2.98 6.07 6.52
C TRP A 547 -3.29 7.27 5.63
N GLN A 548 -2.22 7.93 5.21
CA GLN A 548 -2.26 9.02 4.26
C GLN A 548 -1.61 8.60 2.96
N ASN A 549 -2.32 8.83 1.89
CA ASN A 549 -1.85 8.70 0.53
C ASN A 549 -1.40 10.09 0.05
N PHE A 550 -0.10 10.32 -0.04
CA PHE A 550 0.44 11.57 -0.60
C PHE A 550 1.49 11.24 -1.65
N TYR A 551 1.25 11.70 -2.87
CA TYR A 551 2.18 11.60 -3.99
C TYR A 551 3.05 12.86 -4.04
N GLY A 552 3.97 12.99 -3.09
CA GLY A 552 4.90 14.12 -3.01
C GLY A 552 4.32 15.36 -2.33
N TRP A 553 4.97 16.50 -2.56
CA TRP A 553 4.57 17.79 -2.01
C TRP A 553 3.31 18.32 -2.71
N PRO A 554 2.37 19.01 -2.02
CA PRO A 554 1.12 19.48 -2.62
C PRO A 554 1.25 20.30 -3.93
N THR A 555 2.40 20.94 -4.14
CA THR A 555 2.73 21.70 -5.36
C THR A 555 3.74 21.00 -6.28
N ASP A 556 4.38 19.92 -5.85
CA ASP A 556 5.33 19.14 -6.64
C ASP A 556 5.28 17.66 -6.27
N ALA A 557 4.72 16.84 -7.16
CA ALA A 557 4.57 15.41 -6.95
C ALA A 557 5.90 14.65 -6.81
N ASN A 558 7.01 15.25 -7.24
CA ASN A 558 8.33 14.65 -7.15
C ASN A 558 9.09 15.04 -5.88
N ALA A 559 8.72 16.13 -5.23
CA ALA A 559 9.36 16.59 -4.00
C ALA A 559 9.03 15.67 -2.82
N PRO A 560 9.97 15.47 -1.89
CA PRO A 560 9.72 14.71 -0.66
C PRO A 560 8.70 15.44 0.22
N PHE A 561 7.99 14.67 1.04
CA PHE A 561 7.11 15.24 2.06
C PHE A 561 7.97 15.82 3.20
N GLN A 562 7.75 17.08 3.54
CA GLN A 562 8.52 17.81 4.56
C GLN A 562 7.73 17.95 5.86
N PHE A 563 8.40 17.69 6.99
CA PHE A 563 7.90 17.94 8.33
C PHE A 563 8.62 19.11 8.99
N SER A 564 7.88 19.92 9.76
CA SER A 564 8.41 20.95 10.65
C SER A 564 7.46 21.20 11.83
N VAL A 565 7.92 21.84 12.90
CA VAL A 565 7.08 22.15 14.08
C VAL A 565 5.86 23.01 13.76
N THR A 566 6.01 23.92 12.81
CA THR A 566 4.94 24.82 12.37
C THR A 566 4.20 24.30 11.14
N GLY A 567 4.67 23.22 10.53
CA GLY A 567 4.32 22.84 9.16
C GLY A 567 4.75 23.91 8.13
N THR A 568 4.36 23.67 6.88
CA THR A 568 4.57 24.60 5.76
C THR A 568 3.24 25.06 5.21
N ASP A 569 3.07 26.36 5.06
CA ASP A 569 1.90 26.95 4.42
C ASP A 569 1.98 26.80 2.90
N ILE A 570 0.97 26.18 2.31
CA ILE A 570 0.78 26.05 0.87
C ILE A 570 -0.66 26.43 0.57
N ASP A 571 -0.82 27.50 -0.22
CA ASP A 571 -2.12 28.09 -0.53
C ASP A 571 -2.98 28.33 0.72
N ALA A 572 -2.37 28.78 1.83
CA ALA A 572 -3.05 29.01 3.11
C ALA A 572 -3.58 27.75 3.81
N LEU A 573 -3.03 26.57 3.48
CA LEU A 573 -3.19 25.32 4.22
C LEU A 573 -1.85 24.85 4.74
N ASN A 574 -1.82 24.38 5.99
CA ASN A 574 -0.60 23.97 6.64
C ASN A 574 -0.37 22.46 6.52
N TYR A 575 0.74 22.06 5.90
CA TYR A 575 1.12 20.67 5.68
C TYR A 575 2.37 20.29 6.47
N GLY A 576 2.47 19.03 6.88
CA GLY A 576 3.69 18.51 7.50
C GLY A 576 3.98 19.07 8.88
N ARG A 577 2.96 19.46 9.64
CA ARG A 577 3.16 19.86 11.03
C ARG A 577 3.49 18.65 11.91
N LEU A 578 4.65 18.67 12.56
CA LEU A 578 5.09 17.62 13.48
C LEU A 578 5.85 18.24 14.66
N PRO A 579 5.41 18.05 15.92
CA PRO A 579 6.13 18.59 17.07
C PRO A 579 7.51 17.94 17.24
N TYR A 580 8.37 18.54 18.07
CA TYR A 580 9.60 17.86 18.49
C TYR A 580 9.27 16.63 19.33
N GLY A 581 10.08 15.58 19.19
CA GLY A 581 9.89 14.31 19.87
C GLY A 581 10.28 13.11 19.01
N LYS A 582 10.12 11.92 19.58
CA LYS A 582 10.25 10.67 18.84
C LYS A 582 8.92 10.34 18.18
N HIS A 583 8.98 10.16 16.86
CA HIS A 583 7.83 9.79 16.04
C HIS A 583 8.12 8.49 15.29
N VAL A 584 7.12 7.62 15.21
CA VAL A 584 7.18 6.41 14.39
C VAL A 584 6.53 6.72 13.05
N ILE A 585 7.32 6.64 11.97
CA ILE A 585 6.82 6.77 10.61
C ILE A 585 6.66 5.37 10.03
N GLU A 586 5.42 4.98 9.74
CA GLU A 586 5.11 3.73 9.06
C GLU A 586 4.77 4.03 7.60
N TYR A 587 5.17 3.15 6.68
CA TYR A 587 4.93 3.31 5.26
C TYR A 587 4.71 1.96 4.57
N ARG A 588 3.86 1.94 3.55
CA ARG A 588 3.49 0.74 2.79
C ARG A 588 3.18 1.06 1.33
N ALA A 589 3.02 0.01 0.52
CA ALA A 589 2.60 0.11 -0.87
C ALA A 589 1.34 -0.71 -1.13
N ILE A 590 0.56 -0.31 -2.13
CA ILE A 590 -0.59 -1.05 -2.66
C ILE A 590 -0.41 -1.17 -4.17
N ASP A 591 -0.34 -2.39 -4.67
CA ASP A 591 -0.17 -2.66 -6.11
C ASP A 591 -1.50 -2.54 -6.90
N ALA A 592 -1.42 -2.68 -8.21
CA ALA A 592 -2.57 -2.57 -9.10
C ALA A 592 -3.53 -3.78 -9.03
N ALA A 593 -3.06 -4.91 -8.50
CA ALA A 593 -3.89 -6.08 -8.17
C ALA A 593 -4.68 -5.85 -6.87
N GLY A 594 -4.27 -4.87 -6.05
CA GLY A 594 -4.93 -4.47 -4.80
C GLY A 594 -4.29 -5.08 -3.55
N ASN A 595 -3.14 -5.75 -3.67
CA ASN A 595 -2.43 -6.28 -2.51
C ASN A 595 -1.80 -5.13 -1.71
N ILE A 596 -1.87 -5.23 -0.39
CA ILE A 596 -1.30 -4.25 0.53
C ILE A 596 -0.05 -4.87 1.15
N SER A 597 1.11 -4.24 0.97
CA SER A 597 2.35 -4.71 1.56
C SER A 597 2.32 -4.61 3.09
N ALA A 598 3.02 -5.50 3.78
CA ALA A 598 3.31 -5.29 5.19
C ALA A 598 4.00 -3.91 5.40
N PRO A 599 3.62 -3.15 6.43
CA PRO A 599 4.20 -1.83 6.65
C PRO A 599 5.65 -1.94 7.11
N LYS A 600 6.52 -1.12 6.52
CA LYS A 600 7.87 -0.85 7.03
C LYS A 600 7.82 0.40 7.91
N LYS A 601 8.85 0.62 8.73
CA LYS A 601 8.90 1.77 9.63
C LYS A 601 10.31 2.24 9.93
N PHE A 602 10.41 3.51 10.31
CA PHE A 602 11.59 4.10 10.93
C PHE A 602 11.18 5.06 12.05
N VAL A 603 12.10 5.35 12.96
CA VAL A 603 11.90 6.33 14.04
C VAL A 603 12.58 7.63 13.66
N ALA A 604 11.81 8.72 13.63
CA ALA A 604 12.31 10.08 13.52
C ALA A 604 12.35 10.71 14.91
N ASN A 605 13.54 10.86 15.48
CA ASN A 605 13.76 11.66 16.69
C ASN A 605 14.01 13.11 16.28
N TYR A 606 12.94 13.89 16.23
CA TYR A 606 12.97 15.29 15.81
C TYR A 606 13.30 16.21 16.99
N ILE A 607 14.48 16.81 16.98
CA ILE A 607 15.02 17.59 18.11
C ILE A 607 14.97 19.09 17.86
N ASP A 608 14.86 19.86 18.95
CA ASP A 608 14.90 21.32 18.94
C ASP A 608 16.35 21.80 18.75
N PRO A 609 16.70 22.46 17.63
CA PRO A 609 18.06 22.89 17.35
C PRO A 609 18.56 23.96 18.33
N GLU A 610 17.68 24.66 19.04
CA GLU A 610 18.08 25.68 20.03
C GLU A 610 18.31 25.08 21.43
N LYS A 611 17.82 23.86 21.68
CA LYS A 611 17.82 23.25 23.02
C LYS A 611 18.49 21.88 23.09
N SER A 612 18.94 21.35 21.96
CA SER A 612 19.42 19.98 21.86
C SER A 612 20.72 19.92 21.07
N GLU A 613 21.65 19.08 21.51
CA GLU A 613 22.90 18.80 20.81
C GLU A 613 23.17 17.29 20.80
N VAL A 614 23.76 16.80 19.71
CA VAL A 614 24.15 15.39 19.59
C VAL A 614 25.64 15.24 19.87
N GLY A 615 25.99 14.59 20.97
CA GLY A 615 27.37 14.30 21.34
C GLY A 615 27.71 12.81 21.18
N THR A 616 28.93 12.53 20.72
CA THR A 616 29.52 11.18 20.73
C THR A 616 30.55 11.06 21.83
N VAL A 617 30.46 10.01 22.66
CA VAL A 617 31.49 9.65 23.64
C VAL A 617 32.31 8.49 23.09
N GLY A 618 33.63 8.64 23.06
CA GLY A 618 34.55 7.62 22.56
C GLY A 618 35.86 7.57 23.34
N GLY A 619 36.64 6.51 23.12
CA GLY A 619 37.99 6.33 23.63
C GLY A 619 38.90 5.81 22.51
N THR A 620 40.19 6.12 22.58
CA THR A 620 41.18 5.64 21.60
C THR A 620 42.12 4.65 22.28
N VAL A 621 42.33 3.49 21.64
CA VAL A 621 43.39 2.55 22.02
C VAL A 621 44.57 2.78 21.08
N PRO A 622 45.75 3.20 21.58
CA PRO A 622 46.92 3.43 20.72
C PRO A 622 47.48 2.10 20.20
N ALA A 623 48.02 2.12 18.98
CA ALA A 623 48.78 0.99 18.43
C ALA A 623 49.97 0.66 19.35
N THR A 624 49.95 -0.54 19.94
CA THR A 624 50.93 -0.98 20.93
C THR A 624 51.46 -2.35 20.53
N LEU A 625 52.79 -2.45 20.39
CA LEU A 625 53.53 -3.71 20.39
C LEU A 625 54.66 -3.60 21.41
N ALA A 626 54.60 -4.40 22.47
CA ALA A 626 55.60 -4.43 23.51
C ALA A 626 55.98 -5.87 23.85
N LEU A 627 57.29 -6.14 23.83
CA LEU A 627 57.89 -7.39 24.27
C LEU A 627 58.91 -7.07 25.37
N SER A 628 58.76 -7.68 26.53
CA SER A 628 59.73 -7.61 27.61
C SER A 628 60.29 -9.00 27.90
N LEU A 629 61.61 -9.14 28.01
CA LEU A 629 62.26 -10.38 28.42
C LEU A 629 62.67 -10.28 29.89
N GLY A 630 62.53 -11.37 30.64
CA GLY A 630 62.92 -11.44 32.05
C GLY A 630 64.42 -11.18 32.24
N ALA A 631 64.77 -10.56 33.38
CA ALA A 631 66.11 -10.06 33.67
C ALA A 631 67.21 -11.14 33.76
N ALA A 632 66.84 -12.40 34.07
CA ALA A 632 67.77 -13.51 34.11
C ALA A 632 67.83 -14.20 32.73
N PRO A 633 69.00 -14.25 32.06
CA PRO A 633 69.14 -15.02 30.83
C PRO A 633 68.98 -16.52 31.10
N PRO A 634 68.53 -17.31 30.12
CA PRO A 634 68.44 -18.76 30.26
C PRO A 634 69.84 -19.36 30.38
N VAL A 635 70.08 -20.15 31.43
CA VAL A 635 71.37 -20.82 31.66
C VAL A 635 71.16 -22.33 31.62
N PHE A 636 71.88 -23.02 30.74
CA PHE A 636 71.94 -24.47 30.75
C PHE A 636 72.82 -24.99 31.89
N GLY A 637 72.53 -26.20 32.38
CA GLY A 637 73.46 -26.93 33.23
C GLY A 637 74.76 -27.30 32.50
N THR A 638 75.75 -27.80 33.23
CA THR A 638 77.06 -28.19 32.68
C THR A 638 76.95 -29.27 31.61
N PHE A 639 77.45 -28.98 30.40
CA PHE A 639 77.57 -29.97 29.32
C PHE A 639 78.63 -31.02 29.67
N VAL A 640 78.28 -32.30 29.57
CA VAL A 640 79.14 -33.42 29.97
C VAL A 640 79.69 -34.11 28.72
N PRO A 641 81.02 -34.07 28.47
CA PRO A 641 81.63 -34.77 27.34
C PRO A 641 81.40 -36.28 27.40
N GLY A 642 81.23 -36.92 26.23
CA GLY A 642 81.06 -38.38 26.13
C GLY A 642 79.68 -38.91 26.53
N LYS A 643 78.73 -38.05 26.91
CA LYS A 643 77.39 -38.44 27.34
C LYS A 643 76.31 -37.76 26.51
N ALA A 644 75.49 -38.59 25.87
CA ALA A 644 74.26 -38.13 25.23
C ALA A 644 73.28 -37.56 26.27
N ALA A 645 72.91 -36.28 26.15
CA ALA A 645 71.93 -35.62 27.02
C ALA A 645 71.21 -34.45 26.32
N ASP A 646 69.99 -34.16 26.78
CA ASP A 646 69.25 -32.94 26.41
C ASP A 646 69.32 -31.95 27.57
N TYR A 647 69.86 -30.78 27.30
CA TYR A 647 69.97 -29.70 28.25
C TYR A 647 68.85 -28.70 27.99
N THR A 648 68.12 -28.31 29.04
CA THR A 648 67.02 -27.36 28.93
C THR A 648 67.24 -26.13 29.81
N ALA A 649 66.73 -25.00 29.36
CA ALA A 649 66.69 -23.74 30.10
C ALA A 649 65.39 -22.99 29.78
N LYS A 650 64.98 -22.07 30.65
CA LYS A 650 63.75 -21.27 30.46
C LYS A 650 64.01 -19.80 30.72
N GLN A 651 63.23 -18.95 30.06
CA GLN A 651 63.16 -17.52 30.32
C GLN A 651 61.70 -17.06 30.21
N LEU A 652 61.27 -16.19 31.12
CA LEU A 652 59.95 -15.56 31.04
C LEU A 652 60.00 -14.33 30.14
N ALA A 653 58.90 -14.05 29.46
CA ALA A 653 58.67 -12.86 28.68
C ALA A 653 57.22 -12.38 28.84
N THR A 654 56.98 -11.12 28.53
CA THR A 654 55.63 -10.53 28.55
C THR A 654 55.35 -9.88 27.20
N VAL A 655 54.19 -10.19 26.61
CA VAL A 655 53.73 -9.64 25.32
C VAL A 655 52.48 -8.79 25.52
N THR A 656 52.50 -7.57 24.99
CA THR A 656 51.32 -6.72 24.86
C THR A 656 51.18 -6.27 23.41
N SER A 657 50.03 -6.58 22.79
CA SER A 657 49.68 -6.22 21.41
C SER A 657 48.23 -5.73 21.34
N THR A 658 48.00 -4.57 20.75
CA THR A 658 46.65 -4.12 20.35
C THR A 658 46.27 -4.58 18.95
N ALA A 659 47.19 -5.17 18.19
CA ALA A 659 46.95 -5.75 16.88
C ALA A 659 46.34 -7.16 16.98
N GLY A 660 45.49 -7.52 16.02
CA GLY A 660 44.80 -8.82 15.95
C GLY A 660 45.57 -9.94 15.24
N ASP A 661 46.83 -9.69 14.87
CA ASP A 661 47.64 -10.57 14.00
C ASP A 661 49.14 -10.56 14.40
N ALA A 662 49.45 -10.27 15.67
CA ALA A 662 50.84 -10.16 16.11
C ALA A 662 51.58 -11.52 16.12
N THR A 663 52.90 -11.46 15.93
CA THR A 663 53.78 -12.63 15.83
C THR A 663 55.02 -12.42 16.67
N LEU A 664 55.37 -13.39 17.51
CA LEU A 664 56.64 -13.43 18.25
C LEU A 664 57.59 -14.36 17.51
N SER A 665 58.73 -13.86 17.07
CA SER A 665 59.75 -14.61 16.34
C SER A 665 61.12 -14.55 17.03
N VAL A 666 61.99 -15.49 16.68
CA VAL A 666 63.39 -15.55 17.15
C VAL A 666 64.35 -15.69 15.96
N ALA A 667 65.48 -14.99 16.03
CA ALA A 667 66.56 -15.05 15.04
C ALA A 667 67.95 -15.00 15.69
N ASP A 668 68.94 -15.55 14.99
CA ASP A 668 70.37 -15.44 15.32
C ASP A 668 71.12 -14.95 14.08
N SER A 669 71.75 -13.78 14.17
CA SER A 669 72.52 -13.16 13.09
C SER A 669 74.04 -13.27 13.28
N GLY A 670 74.50 -13.98 14.31
CA GLY A 670 75.93 -14.16 14.58
C GLY A 670 76.55 -15.32 13.80
N ALA A 671 77.85 -15.56 14.01
CA ALA A 671 78.55 -16.70 13.41
C ALA A 671 77.93 -18.04 13.85
N ASN A 672 77.84 -18.99 12.91
CA ASN A 672 77.13 -20.28 13.03
C ASN A 672 75.67 -20.13 13.52
N PRO A 673 74.78 -19.53 12.70
CA PRO A 673 73.41 -19.22 13.09
C PRO A 673 72.65 -20.41 13.67
N GLY A 674 72.07 -20.24 14.86
CA GLY A 674 71.24 -21.27 15.50
C GLY A 674 72.02 -22.33 16.27
N HIS A 675 73.34 -22.20 16.40
CA HIS A 675 74.18 -23.11 17.20
C HIS A 675 74.86 -22.37 18.35
N LEU A 676 74.93 -22.99 19.54
CA LEU A 676 75.77 -22.44 20.61
C LEU A 676 77.25 -22.54 20.21
N VAL A 677 78.01 -21.49 20.51
CA VAL A 677 79.43 -21.41 20.13
C VAL A 677 80.33 -21.19 21.36
N ASN A 678 81.52 -21.79 21.32
CA ASN A 678 82.65 -21.52 22.21
C ASN A 678 83.81 -21.02 21.34
N GLY A 679 83.98 -19.70 21.26
CA GLY A 679 84.88 -19.05 20.30
C GLY A 679 84.43 -19.32 18.86
N THR A 680 85.34 -19.83 18.02
CA THR A 680 85.03 -20.22 16.63
C THR A 680 84.38 -21.60 16.49
N PHE A 681 84.23 -22.34 17.60
CA PHE A 681 83.73 -23.71 17.58
C PHE A 681 82.22 -23.76 17.88
N ALA A 682 81.44 -24.36 16.99
CA ALA A 682 80.00 -24.53 17.14
C ALA A 682 79.63 -25.96 17.55
N LEU A 683 78.57 -26.10 18.35
CA LEU A 683 77.99 -27.42 18.60
C LEU A 683 77.36 -28.01 17.31
N PRO A 684 77.47 -29.33 17.07
CA PRO A 684 76.90 -29.95 15.88
C PRO A 684 75.37 -29.86 15.82
N GLU A 685 74.68 -30.01 16.95
CA GLU A 685 73.22 -29.96 17.04
C GLU A 685 72.73 -28.52 17.23
N PRO A 686 71.64 -28.11 16.53
CA PRO A 686 71.10 -26.77 16.64
C PRO A 686 70.43 -26.53 18.00
N LEU A 687 70.51 -25.30 18.48
CA LEU A 687 69.71 -24.81 19.59
C LEU A 687 68.24 -24.75 19.17
N LYS A 688 67.36 -25.40 19.93
CA LYS A 688 65.91 -25.33 19.71
C LYS A 688 65.26 -24.36 20.68
N VAL A 689 64.29 -23.61 20.19
CA VAL A 689 63.49 -22.66 20.98
C VAL A 689 62.00 -22.94 20.76
N SER A 690 61.24 -22.98 21.84
CA SER A 690 59.78 -22.91 21.81
C SER A 690 59.29 -21.80 22.73
N ALA A 691 58.04 -21.42 22.55
CA ALA A 691 57.34 -20.51 23.43
C ALA A 691 55.97 -21.12 23.76
N THR A 692 55.53 -21.01 25.00
CA THR A 692 54.15 -21.33 25.41
C THR A 692 53.53 -20.10 26.03
N SER A 693 52.25 -19.88 25.74
CA SER A 693 51.51 -18.69 26.15
C SER A 693 50.02 -19.04 26.39
N PRO A 694 49.34 -18.36 27.33
CA PRO A 694 47.89 -18.41 27.46
C PRO A 694 47.11 -17.89 26.24
N LEU A 695 47.60 -16.83 25.56
CA LEU A 695 46.86 -16.15 24.48
C LEU A 695 47.45 -16.35 23.07
N GLY A 696 48.72 -16.74 22.98
CA GLY A 696 49.43 -16.99 21.73
C GLY A 696 49.40 -18.46 21.35
N VAL A 697 49.31 -18.74 20.05
CA VAL A 697 49.32 -20.10 19.52
C VAL A 697 50.74 -20.48 19.07
N GLY A 698 51.30 -21.49 19.73
CA GLY A 698 52.62 -22.07 19.48
C GLY A 698 53.12 -22.79 20.73
N ALA A 699 53.90 -23.87 20.56
CA ALA A 699 54.40 -24.67 21.68
C ALA A 699 55.58 -25.59 21.33
N GLU A 700 55.72 -25.96 20.06
CA GLU A 700 56.72 -26.95 19.65
C GLU A 700 58.14 -26.37 19.52
N PRO A 701 59.21 -27.10 19.92
CA PRO A 701 60.59 -26.70 19.72
C PRO A 701 60.96 -26.57 18.24
N LYS A 702 61.42 -25.38 17.83
CA LYS A 702 61.82 -25.06 16.46
C LYS A 702 63.31 -24.71 16.38
N THR A 703 63.92 -24.92 15.22
CA THR A 703 65.25 -24.37 14.91
C THR A 703 65.14 -22.87 14.65
N ILE A 704 66.27 -22.16 14.77
CA ILE A 704 66.36 -20.71 14.62
C ILE A 704 66.88 -20.37 13.21
N PRO A 705 66.31 -19.38 12.47
CA PRO A 705 65.21 -18.48 12.86
C PRO A 705 63.82 -19.10 12.66
N SER A 706 62.86 -18.72 13.50
CA SER A 706 61.46 -19.16 13.38
C SER A 706 60.45 -18.27 14.10
N THR A 707 59.19 -18.34 13.70
CA THR A 707 58.06 -17.78 14.45
C THR A 707 57.69 -18.72 15.60
N LEU A 708 57.67 -18.20 16.83
CA LEU A 708 57.41 -18.95 18.05
C LEU A 708 55.93 -18.93 18.45
N LEU A 709 55.29 -17.76 18.44
CA LEU A 709 53.86 -17.58 18.72
C LEU A 709 53.17 -16.74 17.65
N THR A 710 51.91 -17.05 17.36
CA THR A 710 50.99 -16.20 16.59
C THR A 710 49.79 -15.83 17.46
N TYR A 711 49.43 -14.56 17.50
CA TYR A 711 48.29 -14.02 18.26
C TYR A 711 47.15 -13.70 17.29
N PRO A 712 46.01 -14.43 17.34
CA PRO A 712 44.86 -14.18 16.47
C PRO A 712 43.93 -13.05 16.95
N ALA A 713 44.28 -12.41 18.07
CA ALA A 713 43.54 -11.32 18.70
C ALA A 713 44.51 -10.45 19.53
N PRO A 714 44.12 -9.23 19.94
CA PRO A 714 44.89 -8.41 20.87
C PRO A 714 45.22 -9.17 22.16
N ALA A 715 46.45 -8.99 22.66
CA ALA A 715 46.96 -9.64 23.86
C ALA A 715 47.41 -8.57 24.87
N SER A 716 47.00 -8.69 26.12
CA SER A 716 47.36 -7.72 27.17
C SER A 716 48.14 -8.41 28.28
N ASN A 717 49.42 -8.04 28.43
CA ASN A 717 50.33 -8.61 29.42
C ASN A 717 50.37 -10.14 29.39
N ASP A 718 50.37 -10.72 28.20
CA ASP A 718 50.42 -12.16 28.02
C ASP A 718 51.75 -12.73 28.52
N GLU A 719 51.68 -13.70 29.42
CA GLU A 719 52.85 -14.33 30.03
C GLU A 719 53.38 -15.43 29.11
N VAL A 720 54.54 -15.18 28.50
CA VAL A 720 55.19 -16.10 27.58
C VAL A 720 56.33 -16.81 28.31
N THR A 721 56.34 -18.15 28.26
CA THR A 721 57.51 -18.94 28.69
C THR A 721 58.31 -19.37 27.47
N LEU A 722 59.50 -18.81 27.29
CA LEU A 722 60.48 -19.22 26.30
C LEU A 722 61.26 -20.43 26.86
N SER A 723 61.26 -21.54 26.12
CA SER A 723 61.99 -22.76 26.48
C SER A 723 63.09 -23.03 25.46
N PHE A 724 64.29 -23.33 25.96
CA PHE A 724 65.49 -23.58 25.17
C PHE A 724 65.93 -25.02 25.39
N ALA A 725 66.33 -25.71 24.32
CA ALA A 725 66.85 -27.07 24.37
C ALA A 725 68.10 -27.22 23.51
N GLN A 726 69.18 -27.73 24.12
CA GLN A 726 70.42 -28.09 23.44
C GLN A 726 70.68 -29.58 23.62
N ARG A 727 70.67 -30.29 22.49
CA ARG A 727 71.09 -31.70 22.43
C ARG A 727 72.62 -31.77 22.37
N ILE A 728 73.21 -32.68 23.14
CA ILE A 728 74.60 -33.13 22.99
C ILE A 728 74.56 -34.64 22.76
N ASN A 729 75.16 -35.13 21.69
CA ASN A 729 75.32 -36.56 21.43
C ASN A 729 76.57 -37.12 22.11
N ALA A 730 76.62 -38.45 22.31
CA ALA A 730 77.73 -39.11 23.01
C ALA A 730 79.10 -38.89 22.36
N ASN A 731 79.13 -38.63 21.04
CA ASN A 731 80.36 -38.44 20.26
C ASN A 731 80.60 -36.97 19.85
N ASP A 732 79.78 -36.02 20.33
CA ASP A 732 79.99 -34.60 20.01
C ASP A 732 81.24 -34.09 20.72
N ALA A 733 82.13 -33.46 19.97
CA ALA A 733 83.33 -32.84 20.53
C ALA A 733 82.96 -31.59 21.34
N LEU A 734 83.36 -31.54 22.61
CA LEU A 734 83.18 -30.39 23.49
C LEU A 734 84.52 -29.75 23.85
N ARG A 735 84.61 -28.43 23.75
CA ARG A 735 85.74 -27.61 24.22
C ARG A 735 85.48 -27.11 25.63
N THR A 736 86.52 -27.10 26.46
CA THR A 736 86.46 -26.41 27.75
C THR A 736 86.14 -24.93 27.54
N GLY A 737 85.23 -24.39 28.37
CA GLY A 737 84.79 -23.00 28.30
C GLY A 737 83.29 -22.87 28.08
N THR A 738 82.84 -21.63 27.90
CA THR A 738 81.41 -21.30 27.80
C THR A 738 80.93 -21.41 26.37
N TYR A 739 79.84 -22.15 26.18
CA TYR A 739 79.05 -22.14 24.96
C TYR A 739 77.89 -21.15 25.12
N ALA A 740 77.82 -20.14 24.26
CA ALA A 740 76.80 -19.10 24.36
C ALA A 740 76.35 -18.62 22.97
N LYS A 741 75.19 -17.95 22.95
CA LYS A 741 74.64 -17.31 21.76
C LYS A 741 73.78 -16.10 22.15
N THR A 742 73.78 -15.08 21.31
CA THR A 742 72.86 -13.93 21.43
C THR A 742 71.74 -14.11 20.43
N LEU A 743 70.49 -14.09 20.89
CA LEU A 743 69.29 -14.24 20.07
C LEU A 743 68.50 -12.93 20.07
N THR A 744 67.88 -12.61 18.93
CA THR A 744 66.95 -11.50 18.80
C THR A 744 65.53 -12.04 18.81
N PHE A 745 64.71 -11.55 19.73
CA PHE A 745 63.27 -11.82 19.75
C PHE A 745 62.52 -10.60 19.23
N THR A 746 61.57 -10.81 18.33
CA THR A 746 60.84 -9.71 17.68
C THR A 746 59.35 -9.99 17.74
N LEU A 747 58.62 -9.04 18.31
CA LEU A 747 57.17 -8.97 18.21
C LEU A 747 56.82 -8.06 17.02
N SER A 748 56.05 -8.57 16.06
CA SER A 748 55.68 -7.85 14.83
C SER A 748 54.24 -8.11 14.41
N THR A 749 53.63 -7.17 13.71
CA THR A 749 52.31 -7.27 13.06
C THR A 749 52.43 -6.87 11.59
N THR A 750 51.59 -7.42 10.73
CA THR A 750 51.42 -6.96 9.35
C THR A 750 50.44 -5.79 9.21
N THR A 751 49.68 -5.49 10.27
CA THR A 751 48.63 -4.48 10.31
C THR A 751 48.80 -3.56 11.54
N PRO A 752 49.84 -2.71 11.57
CA PRO A 752 50.25 -1.94 12.75
C PRO A 752 49.30 -0.80 13.16
#